data_AF-A0A9P9JPG0-F1
#
_entry.id   AF-A0A9P9JPG0-F1
#
_cell.length_a   1.000
_cell.length_b   1.000
_cell.length_c   1.000
_cell.angle_alpha   90.00
_cell.angle_beta   90.00
_cell.angle_gamma   90.00
#
_symmetry.space_group_name_H-M   'P 1'
#
loop_
_entity.id
_entity.type
_entity.pdbx_description
1 polymer ?
#
loop_
_entity_poly.entity_id
_entity_poly.type
_entity_poly.pdbx_seq_one_letter_code
_entity_poly.pdbx_strand_id
1 'polypeptide(L)'
;MPQAKVALVTAASSGLGAAIARMLAVDLGMNVVINFNSNASRAEHLAKSIQDEFNAMHTKGQVSIQFIQADMCDKSQVKSLVTDAAARFGGRLDIVISNVGWTRMRNFSDLDDNIDEDDWDRCFTANVKSHLWLFHAAKKYLEESNLRDAGAAAFVSTASLAGVKPSGSSVPYAVTKSAQIHLGRCLATVAAPSIRVNTISPGILLTEWGLSFPPQRLELARKSNKLDRFATVEDVVQQVKTFVVSKSVTGWDVCSSYSMILGVTVAYSHCRISLLPSYHAKAIMTRTYVKRPAASGASRTKTNGSTVDVAGIVKGVIDTVRQQGDGAVRRYSEQFDKWSPVSFELSKEDIEQVIAELPEQVIQDIKTVQANVRKFAEAQKDSLKEFELEMAPGVLLGQKNNPIDSVGAYIPGGRYPLLASAHMTILTAKVAGVRNVVACTPPAAGKLPLATVAAMHLAGADQIFILGGIQAIAAMAVGTETIPKVDFIAGPGNAFVAEAKRQLFGEIGIDLFAGPTEVLIVADETADPYIVATDLLSQAEHGPDTPAILITTSEDLAKRTIEYCDQQLATLKTAAVASVSWQNFGEVIVTDTIDEAYQVADEFASEHVQILTANPRDALTKMQHYGALFLGPMTCVSFGDKCIGTNHVLPTKHAARYTGGLWVGKFLRTVTYQEVTSAEESGKLGRLCGRAARVELFEGHARSGDIRASLYLKDKFDWVKP
;
A
#
# COMPACT_ATOMS: atom_id res chain seq x y z
N MET A 1 -42.53 -1.72 -2.20
CA MET A 1 -41.59 -1.26 -1.16
C MET A 1 -40.35 -2.13 -1.22
N PRO A 2 -39.14 -1.61 -0.94
CA PRO A 2 -37.95 -2.46 -0.84
C PRO A 2 -38.20 -3.53 0.23
N GLN A 3 -37.99 -4.81 -0.09
CA GLN A 3 -38.13 -5.89 0.88
C GLN A 3 -37.11 -5.67 2.02
N ALA A 4 -37.56 -5.77 3.28
CA ALA A 4 -36.73 -5.58 4.45
C ALA A 4 -35.51 -6.53 4.46
N LYS A 5 -34.37 -6.04 4.97
CA LYS A 5 -33.15 -6.86 5.08
C LYS A 5 -33.35 -8.02 6.02
N VAL A 6 -32.63 -9.12 5.79
CA VAL A 6 -32.75 -10.35 6.59
C VAL A 6 -31.44 -10.60 7.33
N ALA A 7 -31.54 -10.78 8.64
CA ALA A 7 -30.40 -11.08 9.52
C ALA A 7 -30.56 -12.42 10.24
N LEU A 8 -29.48 -13.21 10.31
CA LEU A 8 -29.38 -14.41 11.13
C LEU A 8 -28.49 -14.12 12.35
N VAL A 9 -28.98 -14.40 13.56
CA VAL A 9 -28.22 -14.25 14.80
C VAL A 9 -28.10 -15.61 15.49
N THR A 10 -26.87 -16.09 15.68
CA THR A 10 -26.61 -17.36 16.37
C THR A 10 -26.51 -17.20 17.88
N ALA A 11 -26.87 -18.26 18.63
CA ALA A 11 -26.94 -18.22 20.10
C ALA A 11 -27.72 -17.00 20.63
N ALA A 12 -28.90 -16.73 20.06
CA ALA A 12 -29.64 -15.49 20.23
C ALA A 12 -30.82 -15.55 21.20
N SER A 13 -31.07 -16.69 21.84
CA SER A 13 -32.20 -16.83 22.78
C SER A 13 -32.05 -16.06 24.09
N SER A 14 -30.86 -15.53 24.42
CA SER A 14 -30.61 -14.72 25.64
C SER A 14 -29.34 -13.87 25.54
N GLY A 15 -29.13 -12.99 26.52
CA GLY A 15 -27.90 -12.21 26.67
C GLY A 15 -27.60 -11.30 25.48
N LEU A 16 -26.33 -11.24 25.08
CA LEU A 16 -25.87 -10.38 23.98
C LEU A 16 -26.56 -10.70 22.65
N GLY A 17 -26.75 -11.97 22.32
CA GLY A 17 -27.40 -12.36 21.06
C GLY A 17 -28.86 -11.90 20.99
N ALA A 18 -29.59 -11.96 22.10
CA ALA A 18 -30.96 -11.46 22.17
C ALA A 18 -31.03 -9.94 22.00
N ALA A 19 -30.12 -9.20 22.63
CA ALA A 19 -30.05 -7.75 22.50
C ALA A 19 -29.67 -7.31 21.07
N ILE A 20 -28.78 -8.04 20.40
CA ILE A 20 -28.46 -7.80 18.98
C ILE A 20 -29.68 -8.08 18.10
N ALA A 21 -30.39 -9.20 18.31
CA ALA A 21 -31.60 -9.53 17.56
C ALA A 21 -32.68 -8.45 17.70
N ARG A 22 -32.90 -7.95 18.92
CA ARG A 22 -33.79 -6.81 19.19
C ARG A 22 -33.35 -5.57 18.43
N MET A 23 -32.08 -5.17 18.50
CA MET A 23 -31.58 -3.98 17.79
C MET A 23 -31.75 -4.08 16.28
N LEU A 24 -31.45 -5.24 15.68
CA LEU A 24 -31.61 -5.43 14.23
C LEU A 24 -33.08 -5.29 13.79
N ALA A 25 -34.02 -5.79 14.59
CA ALA A 25 -35.45 -5.70 14.28
C ALA A 25 -36.02 -4.32 14.63
N VAL A 26 -35.92 -3.91 15.90
CA VAL A 26 -36.54 -2.70 16.44
C VAL A 26 -35.86 -1.45 15.90
N ASP A 27 -34.53 -1.34 15.96
CA ASP A 27 -33.85 -0.11 15.57
C ASP A 27 -33.61 0.00 14.05
N LEU A 28 -33.37 -1.13 13.36
CA LEU A 28 -32.99 -1.15 11.94
C LEU A 28 -34.08 -1.68 11.00
N GLY A 29 -35.23 -2.12 11.53
CA GLY A 29 -36.35 -2.60 10.72
C GLY A 29 -36.04 -3.85 9.89
N MET A 30 -35.17 -4.73 10.38
CA MET A 30 -34.80 -5.97 9.68
C MET A 30 -35.70 -7.15 10.08
N ASN A 31 -35.90 -8.07 9.15
CA ASN A 31 -36.36 -9.42 9.47
C ASN A 31 -35.24 -10.18 10.17
N VAL A 32 -35.55 -10.89 11.25
CA VAL A 32 -34.52 -11.54 12.08
C VAL A 32 -34.85 -13.01 12.27
N VAL A 33 -33.83 -13.86 12.08
CA VAL A 33 -33.84 -15.28 12.45
C VAL A 33 -33.00 -15.47 13.70
N ILE A 34 -33.64 -15.92 14.78
CA ILE A 34 -33.03 -16.24 16.06
C ILE A 34 -32.67 -17.73 16.06
N ASN A 35 -31.38 -18.04 16.12
CA ASN A 35 -30.95 -19.41 16.38
C ASN A 35 -30.82 -19.67 17.90
N PHE A 36 -31.29 -20.86 18.30
CA PHE A 36 -31.16 -21.38 19.66
C PHE A 36 -30.77 -22.86 19.62
N ASN A 37 -30.23 -23.38 20.73
CA ASN A 37 -29.83 -24.78 20.84
C ASN A 37 -30.89 -25.63 21.56
N SER A 38 -31.19 -25.33 22.83
CA SER A 38 -31.97 -26.24 23.69
C SER A 38 -33.26 -25.67 24.31
N ASN A 39 -33.47 -24.35 24.30
CA ASN A 39 -34.64 -23.73 24.96
C ASN A 39 -35.56 -23.01 23.96
N ALA A 40 -36.51 -23.75 23.40
CA ALA A 40 -37.48 -23.25 22.43
C ALA A 40 -38.39 -22.16 23.03
N SER A 41 -38.92 -22.38 24.24
CA SER A 41 -39.81 -21.42 24.91
C SER A 41 -39.17 -20.03 25.08
N ARG A 42 -37.87 -19.98 25.36
CA ARG A 42 -37.14 -18.72 25.49
C ARG A 42 -37.00 -18.00 24.15
N ALA A 43 -36.71 -18.73 23.08
CA ALA A 43 -36.63 -18.17 21.74
C ALA A 43 -38.00 -17.64 21.26
N GLU A 44 -39.07 -18.38 21.54
CA GLU A 44 -40.45 -17.99 21.21
C GLU A 44 -40.88 -16.73 21.96
N HIS A 45 -40.66 -16.68 23.28
CA HIS A 45 -40.95 -15.48 24.08
C HIS A 45 -40.16 -14.26 23.61
N LEU A 46 -38.88 -14.43 23.26
CA LEU A 46 -38.05 -13.35 22.73
C LEU A 46 -38.57 -12.85 21.38
N ALA A 47 -38.93 -13.77 20.48
CA ALA A 47 -39.47 -13.40 19.17
C ALA A 47 -40.76 -12.59 19.29
N LYS A 48 -41.67 -13.01 20.19
CA LYS A 48 -42.91 -12.28 20.49
C LYS A 48 -42.62 -10.90 21.09
N SER A 49 -41.73 -10.83 22.08
CA SER A 49 -41.34 -9.57 22.73
C SER A 49 -40.79 -8.54 21.72
N ILE A 50 -39.88 -8.96 20.83
CA ILE A 50 -39.32 -8.09 19.79
C ILE A 50 -40.40 -7.64 18.81
N GLN A 51 -41.33 -8.52 18.45
CA GLN A 51 -42.44 -8.19 17.55
C GLN A 51 -43.38 -7.15 18.17
N ASP A 52 -43.77 -7.34 19.43
CA ASP A 52 -44.65 -6.45 20.17
C ASP A 52 -43.99 -5.07 20.35
N GLU A 53 -42.70 -5.05 20.66
CA GLU A 53 -41.92 -3.82 20.80
C GLU A 53 -41.76 -3.05 19.49
N PHE A 54 -41.49 -3.74 18.38
CA PHE A 54 -41.45 -3.10 17.06
C PHE A 54 -42.79 -2.44 16.73
N ASN A 55 -43.89 -3.17 16.95
CA ASN A 55 -45.26 -2.68 16.69
C ASN A 55 -45.62 -1.48 17.57
N ALA A 56 -45.11 -1.42 18.80
CA ALA A 56 -45.32 -0.29 19.69
C ALA A 56 -44.51 0.96 19.27
N MET A 57 -43.29 0.77 18.76
CA MET A 57 -42.38 1.88 18.41
C MET A 57 -42.56 2.41 16.98
N HIS A 58 -43.10 1.62 16.05
CA HIS A 58 -43.19 1.98 14.63
C HIS A 58 -44.63 1.98 14.12
N THR A 59 -45.06 3.12 13.58
CA THR A 59 -46.41 3.29 13.00
C THR A 59 -46.50 2.84 11.53
N LYS A 60 -45.36 2.56 10.89
CA LYS A 60 -45.24 2.11 9.49
C LYS A 60 -44.09 1.12 9.35
N GLY A 61 -44.27 0.10 8.50
CA GLY A 61 -43.30 -0.98 8.29
C GLY A 61 -43.75 -2.29 8.94
N GLN A 62 -43.17 -3.41 8.50
CA GLN A 62 -43.42 -4.73 9.07
C GLN A 62 -42.10 -5.49 9.13
N VAL A 63 -41.81 -6.07 10.31
CA VAL A 63 -40.73 -7.05 10.49
C VAL A 63 -41.34 -8.40 10.83
N SER A 64 -40.65 -9.47 10.46
CA SER A 64 -40.97 -10.84 10.84
C SER A 64 -39.81 -11.43 11.62
N ILE A 65 -40.11 -11.89 12.84
CA ILE A 65 -39.15 -12.55 13.72
C ILE A 65 -39.37 -14.06 13.69
N GLN A 66 -38.37 -14.80 13.26
CA GLN A 66 -38.39 -16.25 13.11
C GLN A 66 -37.38 -16.88 14.07
N PHE A 67 -37.60 -18.13 14.45
CA PHE A 67 -36.64 -18.88 15.27
C PHE A 67 -36.41 -20.29 14.71
N ILE A 68 -35.16 -20.76 14.84
CA ILE A 68 -34.71 -22.05 14.32
C ILE A 68 -33.80 -22.72 15.35
N GLN A 69 -34.12 -23.98 15.69
CA GLN A 69 -33.26 -24.81 16.53
C GLN A 69 -32.13 -25.39 15.69
N ALA A 70 -30.87 -25.18 16.12
CA ALA A 70 -29.72 -25.85 15.54
C ALA A 70 -28.54 -25.83 16.51
N ASP A 71 -27.82 -26.95 16.62
CA ASP A 71 -26.54 -27.00 17.31
C ASP A 71 -25.43 -26.44 16.41
N MET A 72 -24.79 -25.38 16.88
CA MET A 72 -23.72 -24.71 16.16
C MET A 72 -22.39 -25.48 16.19
N CYS A 73 -22.29 -26.51 17.02
CA CYS A 73 -21.18 -27.46 17.04
C CYS A 73 -21.35 -28.60 16.01
N ASP A 74 -22.49 -28.69 15.31
CA ASP A 74 -22.75 -29.67 14.25
C ASP A 74 -22.76 -28.98 12.87
N LYS A 75 -21.75 -29.28 12.05
CA LYS A 75 -21.60 -28.70 10.70
C LYS A 75 -22.83 -28.89 9.80
N SER A 76 -23.51 -30.02 9.90
CA SER A 76 -24.69 -30.32 9.07
C SER A 76 -25.90 -29.47 9.49
N GLN A 77 -26.07 -29.28 10.80
CA GLN A 77 -27.11 -28.42 11.35
C GLN A 77 -26.83 -26.94 11.06
N VAL A 78 -25.56 -26.49 11.11
CA VAL A 78 -25.19 -25.12 10.71
C VAL A 78 -25.56 -24.84 9.25
N LYS A 79 -25.30 -25.78 8.34
CA LYS A 79 -25.68 -25.65 6.93
C LYS A 79 -27.20 -25.58 6.76
N SER A 80 -27.93 -26.44 7.48
CA SER A 80 -29.40 -26.47 7.44
C SER A 80 -30.01 -25.18 8.00
N LEU A 81 -29.49 -24.69 9.13
CA LEU A 81 -29.89 -23.41 9.73
C LEU A 81 -29.83 -22.26 8.73
N VAL A 82 -28.71 -22.10 8.02
CA VAL A 82 -28.55 -21.00 7.05
C VAL A 82 -29.51 -21.16 5.87
N THR A 83 -29.67 -22.40 5.39
CA THR A 83 -30.56 -22.69 4.26
C THR A 83 -32.01 -22.39 4.62
N ASP A 84 -32.46 -22.84 5.80
CA ASP A 84 -33.82 -22.62 6.30
C ASP A 84 -34.06 -21.14 6.62
N ALA A 85 -33.07 -20.46 7.20
CA ALA A 85 -33.13 -19.02 7.47
C ALA A 85 -33.35 -18.22 6.18
N ALA A 86 -32.59 -18.51 5.13
CA ALA A 86 -32.77 -17.86 3.83
C ALA A 86 -34.11 -18.24 3.18
N ALA A 87 -34.51 -19.52 3.22
CA ALA A 87 -35.73 -20.02 2.61
C ALA A 87 -36.99 -19.34 3.16
N ARG A 88 -37.04 -19.07 4.48
CA ARG A 88 -38.16 -18.34 5.12
C ARG A 88 -38.38 -16.93 4.58
N PHE A 89 -37.40 -16.36 3.89
CA PHE A 89 -37.46 -15.02 3.31
C PHE A 89 -37.18 -15.01 1.80
N GLY A 90 -37.55 -16.08 1.09
CA GLY A 90 -37.45 -16.15 -0.37
C GLY A 90 -36.02 -16.30 -0.88
N GLY A 91 -35.15 -16.97 -0.10
CA GLY A 91 -33.74 -17.15 -0.42
C GLY A 91 -32.85 -15.97 -0.02
N ARG A 92 -33.35 -15.04 0.79
CA ARG A 92 -32.64 -13.81 1.16
C ARG A 92 -31.97 -13.92 2.53
N LEU A 93 -30.68 -13.58 2.58
CA LEU A 93 -29.92 -13.37 3.80
C LEU A 93 -28.87 -12.28 3.54
N ASP A 94 -28.89 -11.21 4.33
CA ASP A 94 -28.04 -10.02 4.09
C ASP A 94 -27.02 -9.82 5.22
N ILE A 95 -27.36 -10.21 6.45
CA ILE A 95 -26.51 -10.03 7.63
C ILE A 95 -26.40 -11.36 8.40
N VAL A 96 -25.20 -11.70 8.85
CA VAL A 96 -24.97 -12.81 9.79
C VAL A 96 -24.21 -12.31 11.00
N ILE A 97 -24.79 -12.53 12.18
CA ILE A 97 -24.16 -12.32 13.47
C ILE A 97 -23.76 -13.68 14.04
N SER A 98 -22.46 -13.94 14.06
CA SER A 98 -21.86 -15.17 14.55
C SER A 98 -21.45 -15.03 16.01
N ASN A 99 -22.37 -15.36 16.92
CA ASN A 99 -22.24 -15.06 18.36
C ASN A 99 -22.02 -16.28 19.27
N VAL A 100 -21.72 -17.44 18.68
CA VAL A 100 -21.48 -18.68 19.44
C VAL A 100 -20.17 -18.58 20.24
N GLY A 101 -20.18 -19.13 21.44
CA GLY A 101 -18.98 -19.33 22.23
C GLY A 101 -19.19 -20.37 23.32
N TRP A 102 -18.13 -21.09 23.65
CA TRP A 102 -18.13 -22.05 24.76
C TRP A 102 -16.81 -21.99 25.54
N THR A 103 -16.91 -22.26 26.84
CA THR A 103 -15.76 -22.37 27.75
C THR A 103 -16.14 -23.20 28.98
N ARG A 104 -15.13 -23.76 29.63
CA ARG A 104 -15.18 -24.26 31.00
C ARG A 104 -14.26 -23.39 31.87
N MET A 105 -14.72 -23.03 33.06
CA MET A 105 -13.90 -22.25 34.01
C MET A 105 -12.79 -23.15 34.57
N ARG A 106 -11.55 -22.72 34.36
CA ARG A 106 -10.32 -23.33 34.88
C ARG A 106 -9.49 -22.27 35.60
N ASN A 107 -8.54 -22.69 36.42
CA ASN A 107 -7.53 -21.80 36.96
C ASN A 107 -6.54 -21.43 35.84
N PHE A 108 -6.67 -20.23 35.28
CA PHE A 108 -5.88 -19.77 34.14
C PHE A 108 -4.34 -19.86 34.36
N SER A 109 -3.88 -19.80 35.61
CA SER A 109 -2.45 -19.85 35.96
C SER A 109 -1.93 -21.26 36.27
N ASP A 110 -2.80 -22.27 36.29
CA ASP A 110 -2.45 -23.66 36.59
C ASP A 110 -2.46 -24.47 35.28
N LEU A 111 -1.28 -24.89 34.82
CA LEU A 111 -1.17 -25.61 33.56
C LEU A 111 -1.89 -26.97 33.64
N ASP A 112 -1.82 -27.67 34.76
CA ASP A 112 -2.41 -29.01 34.91
C ASP A 112 -3.95 -28.96 34.85
N ASP A 113 -4.56 -27.83 35.25
CA ASP A 113 -6.01 -27.61 35.12
C ASP A 113 -6.43 -27.22 33.68
N ASN A 114 -5.48 -26.95 32.77
CA ASN A 114 -5.76 -26.48 31.40
C ASN A 114 -5.37 -27.47 30.28
N ILE A 115 -4.96 -28.68 30.62
CA ILE A 115 -4.57 -29.74 29.65
C ILE A 115 -5.71 -30.74 29.34
N ASP A 116 -6.94 -30.46 29.76
CA ASP A 116 -8.12 -31.28 29.45
C ASP A 116 -8.45 -31.22 27.95
N GLU A 117 -8.25 -32.32 27.24
CA GLU A 117 -8.43 -32.42 25.77
C GLU A 117 -9.88 -32.14 25.35
N ASP A 118 -10.88 -32.56 26.12
CA ASP A 118 -12.28 -32.31 25.80
C ASP A 118 -12.60 -30.80 25.83
N ASP A 119 -12.01 -30.06 26.76
CA ASP A 119 -12.12 -28.60 26.80
C ASP A 119 -11.50 -27.94 25.56
N TRP A 120 -10.36 -28.43 25.09
CA TRP A 120 -9.70 -27.96 23.86
C TRP A 120 -10.54 -28.24 22.62
N ASP A 121 -10.97 -29.48 22.42
CA ASP A 121 -11.75 -29.91 21.26
C ASP A 121 -13.08 -29.19 21.18
N ARG A 122 -13.76 -29.04 22.31
CA ARG A 122 -15.02 -28.32 22.39
C ARG A 122 -14.84 -26.82 22.18
N CYS A 123 -13.78 -26.21 22.73
CA CYS A 123 -13.47 -24.80 22.47
C CYS A 123 -13.14 -24.56 20.99
N PHE A 124 -12.33 -25.40 20.34
CA PHE A 124 -12.03 -25.26 18.92
C PHE A 124 -13.27 -25.44 18.04
N THR A 125 -14.11 -26.41 18.37
CA THR A 125 -15.35 -26.66 17.64
C THR A 125 -16.31 -25.47 17.76
N ALA A 126 -16.58 -25.02 18.99
CA ALA A 126 -17.54 -23.96 19.26
C ALA A 126 -17.02 -22.55 18.89
N ASN A 127 -15.76 -22.22 19.19
CA ASN A 127 -15.22 -20.86 19.05
C ASN A 127 -14.53 -20.60 17.71
N VAL A 128 -14.19 -21.65 16.93
CA VAL A 128 -13.47 -21.49 15.66
C VAL A 128 -14.21 -22.16 14.50
N LYS A 129 -14.41 -23.49 14.57
CA LYS A 129 -14.98 -24.25 13.45
C LYS A 129 -16.42 -23.84 13.15
N SER A 130 -17.25 -23.59 14.17
CA SER A 130 -18.63 -23.13 14.01
C SER A 130 -18.75 -21.84 13.16
N HIS A 131 -17.86 -20.87 13.39
CA HIS A 131 -17.83 -19.58 12.69
C HIS A 131 -17.41 -19.76 11.23
N LEU A 132 -16.43 -20.62 10.97
CA LEU A 132 -16.02 -20.98 9.61
C LEU A 132 -17.15 -21.68 8.85
N TRP A 133 -17.81 -22.66 9.48
CA TRP A 133 -18.93 -23.39 8.86
C TRP A 133 -20.10 -22.47 8.56
N LEU A 134 -20.42 -21.56 9.49
CA LEU A 134 -21.49 -20.59 9.33
C LEU A 134 -21.20 -19.62 8.18
N PHE A 135 -19.98 -19.06 8.13
CA PHE A 135 -19.55 -18.20 7.03
C PHE A 135 -19.64 -18.92 5.68
N HIS A 136 -19.09 -20.14 5.61
CA HIS A 136 -19.10 -20.94 4.39
C HIS A 136 -20.53 -21.23 3.91
N ALA A 137 -21.45 -21.57 4.81
CA ALA A 137 -22.84 -21.82 4.46
C ALA A 137 -23.58 -20.54 4.02
N ALA A 138 -23.27 -19.39 4.61
CA ALA A 138 -23.92 -18.11 4.33
C ALA A 138 -23.35 -17.37 3.11
N LYS A 139 -22.11 -17.69 2.70
CA LYS A 139 -21.35 -16.97 1.67
C LYS A 139 -22.17 -16.67 0.42
N LYS A 140 -22.82 -17.68 -0.16
CA LYS A 140 -23.62 -17.52 -1.39
C LYS A 140 -24.70 -16.44 -1.23
N TYR A 141 -25.48 -16.51 -0.15
CA TYR A 141 -26.58 -15.58 0.08
C TYR A 141 -26.10 -14.15 0.37
N LEU A 142 -24.98 -14.03 1.09
CA LEU A 142 -24.33 -12.74 1.36
C LEU A 142 -23.75 -12.12 0.08
N GLU A 143 -23.13 -12.90 -0.81
CA GLU A 143 -22.68 -12.41 -2.12
C GLU A 143 -23.87 -11.93 -2.97
N GLU A 144 -24.97 -12.68 -2.98
CA GLU A 144 -26.22 -12.26 -3.64
C GLU A 144 -26.81 -10.99 -2.99
N SER A 145 -26.69 -10.82 -1.67
CA SER A 145 -27.06 -9.57 -0.99
C SER A 145 -26.25 -8.39 -1.49
N ASN A 146 -24.95 -8.57 -1.70
CA ASN A 146 -24.09 -7.49 -2.18
C ASN A 146 -24.42 -7.10 -3.63
N LEU A 147 -24.90 -8.03 -4.45
CA LEU A 147 -25.44 -7.73 -5.78
C LEU A 147 -26.73 -6.90 -5.74
N ARG A 148 -27.56 -7.09 -4.71
CA ARG A 148 -28.81 -6.33 -4.50
C ARG A 148 -28.56 -4.93 -3.94
N ASP A 149 -27.64 -4.80 -2.98
CA ASP A 149 -27.28 -3.54 -2.32
C ASP A 149 -25.78 -3.58 -1.99
N ALA A 150 -24.98 -2.89 -2.78
CA ALA A 150 -23.53 -2.88 -2.64
C ALA A 150 -23.12 -2.40 -1.23
N GLY A 151 -22.26 -3.19 -0.58
CA GLY A 151 -21.78 -2.99 0.79
C GLY A 151 -22.77 -3.42 1.87
N ALA A 152 -23.94 -3.97 1.52
CA ALA A 152 -24.92 -4.42 2.51
C ALA A 152 -24.55 -5.73 3.21
N ALA A 153 -23.81 -6.61 2.53
CA ALA A 153 -23.48 -7.92 3.04
C ALA A 153 -22.49 -7.84 4.20
N ALA A 154 -22.90 -8.25 5.39
CA ALA A 154 -22.06 -8.21 6.59
C ALA A 154 -22.07 -9.53 7.36
N PHE A 155 -20.88 -9.99 7.74
CA PHE A 155 -20.65 -11.05 8.70
C PHE A 155 -19.92 -10.47 9.91
N VAL A 156 -20.58 -10.44 11.06
CA VAL A 156 -20.00 -9.91 12.30
C VAL A 156 -19.86 -11.03 13.31
N SER A 157 -18.67 -11.29 13.81
CA SER A 157 -18.43 -12.31 14.83
C SER A 157 -18.18 -11.70 16.21
N THR A 158 -18.67 -12.33 17.27
CA THR A 158 -18.34 -11.94 18.66
C THR A 158 -17.28 -12.89 19.23
N ALA A 159 -16.09 -12.37 19.44
CA ALA A 159 -14.96 -13.03 20.05
C ALA A 159 -14.90 -12.70 21.54
N SER A 160 -13.72 -12.36 22.07
CA SER A 160 -13.54 -11.98 23.46
C SER A 160 -12.22 -11.26 23.63
N LEU A 161 -12.15 -10.36 24.60
CA LEU A 161 -10.90 -9.74 25.03
C LEU A 161 -9.84 -10.78 25.45
N ALA A 162 -10.26 -11.97 25.88
CA ALA A 162 -9.38 -13.11 26.15
C ALA A 162 -8.54 -13.55 24.93
N GLY A 163 -9.00 -13.28 23.70
CA GLY A 163 -8.27 -13.57 22.47
C GLY A 163 -7.24 -12.50 22.08
N VAL A 164 -7.29 -11.33 22.73
CA VAL A 164 -6.41 -10.17 22.47
C VAL A 164 -5.29 -10.08 23.51
N LYS A 165 -5.59 -10.41 24.78
CA LYS A 165 -4.59 -10.47 25.84
C LYS A 165 -4.72 -11.78 26.64
N PRO A 166 -3.61 -12.35 27.15
CA PRO A 166 -3.63 -13.53 28.00
C PRO A 166 -4.51 -13.32 29.24
N SER A 167 -5.74 -13.80 29.19
CA SER A 167 -6.77 -13.68 30.22
C SER A 167 -7.97 -14.55 29.85
N GLY A 168 -8.94 -14.71 30.76
CA GLY A 168 -10.21 -15.36 30.44
C GLY A 168 -10.59 -16.44 31.44
N SER A 169 -11.53 -17.30 31.04
CA SER A 169 -12.06 -18.41 31.82
C SER A 169 -11.15 -19.64 31.81
N SER A 170 -10.35 -19.85 30.76
CA SER A 170 -9.37 -20.93 30.63
C SER A 170 -8.38 -20.65 29.49
N VAL A 171 -7.25 -21.38 29.45
CA VAL A 171 -6.27 -21.29 28.36
C VAL A 171 -6.86 -21.74 27.01
N PRO A 172 -7.58 -22.89 26.89
CA PRO A 172 -8.26 -23.28 25.65
C PRO A 172 -9.17 -22.18 25.10
N TYR A 173 -9.90 -21.50 25.98
CA TYR A 173 -10.80 -20.41 25.60
C TYR A 173 -10.04 -19.20 25.04
N ALA A 174 -9.00 -18.75 25.72
CA ALA A 174 -8.20 -17.60 25.28
C ALA A 174 -7.55 -17.86 23.91
N VAL A 175 -6.93 -19.02 23.74
CA VAL A 175 -6.27 -19.41 22.48
C VAL A 175 -7.28 -19.50 21.34
N THR A 176 -8.41 -20.17 21.57
CA THR A 176 -9.43 -20.34 20.52
C THR A 176 -10.13 -19.03 20.16
N LYS A 177 -10.28 -18.08 21.11
CA LYS A 177 -10.75 -16.73 20.79
C LYS A 177 -9.73 -15.91 20.00
N SER A 178 -8.43 -16.11 20.22
CA SER A 178 -7.39 -15.53 19.35
C SER A 178 -7.44 -16.09 17.93
N ALA A 179 -7.61 -17.42 17.81
CA ALA A 179 -7.82 -18.09 16.53
C ALA A 179 -9.09 -17.59 15.82
N GLN A 180 -10.18 -17.34 16.55
CA GLN A 180 -11.41 -16.75 16.01
C GLN A 180 -11.18 -15.33 15.45
N ILE A 181 -10.45 -14.47 16.17
CA ILE A 181 -10.12 -13.11 15.71
C ILE A 181 -9.30 -13.17 14.42
N HIS A 182 -8.30 -14.04 14.38
CA HIS A 182 -7.48 -14.22 13.18
C HIS A 182 -8.29 -14.79 12.01
N LEU A 183 -9.17 -15.77 12.26
CA LEU A 183 -10.11 -16.30 11.27
C LEU A 183 -10.96 -15.18 10.67
N GLY A 184 -11.49 -14.26 11.48
CA GLY A 184 -12.25 -13.10 10.99
C GLY A 184 -11.47 -12.24 10.00
N ARG A 185 -10.18 -11.99 10.25
CA ARG A 185 -9.29 -11.26 9.34
C ARG A 185 -9.05 -12.01 8.04
N CYS A 186 -8.80 -13.32 8.12
CA CYS A 186 -8.64 -14.16 6.93
C CYS A 186 -9.91 -14.17 6.07
N LEU A 187 -11.08 -14.31 6.70
CA LEU A 187 -12.37 -14.28 5.99
C LEU A 187 -12.65 -12.91 5.36
N ALA A 188 -12.27 -11.80 6.02
CA ALA A 188 -12.36 -10.46 5.42
C ALA A 188 -11.56 -10.34 4.13
N THR A 189 -10.33 -10.87 4.10
CA THR A 189 -9.48 -10.87 2.90
C THR A 189 -10.05 -11.76 1.80
N VAL A 190 -10.48 -12.97 2.14
CA VAL A 190 -11.00 -13.95 1.15
C VAL A 190 -12.33 -13.54 0.56
N ALA A 191 -13.15 -12.82 1.32
CA ALA A 191 -14.50 -12.43 0.91
C ALA A 191 -14.58 -11.02 0.30
N ALA A 192 -13.50 -10.25 0.34
CA ALA A 192 -13.45 -8.92 -0.27
C ALA A 192 -13.51 -9.01 -1.81
N PRO A 193 -14.18 -8.05 -2.48
CA PRO A 193 -14.93 -6.92 -1.91
C PRO A 193 -16.40 -7.26 -1.56
N SER A 194 -16.82 -8.51 -1.77
CA SER A 194 -18.24 -8.91 -1.78
C SER A 194 -18.90 -8.97 -0.41
N ILE A 195 -18.19 -9.38 0.65
CA ILE A 195 -18.75 -9.50 1.99
C ILE A 195 -17.83 -8.79 2.98
N ARG A 196 -18.40 -7.94 3.84
CA ARG A 196 -17.67 -7.32 4.93
C ARG A 196 -17.63 -8.26 6.12
N VAL A 197 -16.44 -8.50 6.67
CA VAL A 197 -16.25 -9.38 7.83
C VAL A 197 -15.56 -8.61 8.94
N ASN A 198 -16.19 -8.52 10.11
CA ASN A 198 -15.63 -7.83 11.27
C ASN A 198 -15.81 -8.66 12.55
N THR A 199 -14.97 -8.39 13.54
CA THR A 199 -14.99 -9.06 14.85
C THR A 199 -15.13 -8.03 15.96
N ILE A 200 -15.86 -8.39 17.01
CA ILE A 200 -15.94 -7.62 18.24
C ILE A 200 -15.43 -8.50 19.36
N SER A 201 -14.58 -7.96 20.22
CA SER A 201 -13.94 -8.65 21.34
C SER A 201 -14.35 -8.01 22.67
N PRO A 202 -15.53 -8.35 23.22
CA PRO A 202 -15.99 -7.80 24.50
C PRO A 202 -15.12 -8.27 25.68
N GLY A 203 -14.94 -7.38 26.65
CA GLY A 203 -14.53 -7.72 28.00
C GLY A 203 -15.65 -8.41 28.78
N ILE A 204 -15.55 -8.41 30.12
CA ILE A 204 -16.61 -8.98 30.97
C ILE A 204 -17.87 -8.12 30.82
N LEU A 205 -18.95 -8.75 30.33
CA LEU A 205 -20.29 -8.16 30.32
C LEU A 205 -21.08 -8.74 31.49
N LEU A 206 -21.76 -7.91 32.28
CA LEU A 206 -22.57 -8.32 33.44
C LEU A 206 -23.90 -9.00 33.02
N THR A 207 -23.77 -10.08 32.26
CA THR A 207 -24.84 -11.02 31.91
C THR A 207 -24.92 -12.13 32.97
N GLU A 208 -25.89 -13.06 32.85
CA GLU A 208 -25.96 -14.25 33.74
C GLU A 208 -24.60 -14.97 33.87
N TRP A 209 -23.82 -15.03 32.78
CA TRP A 209 -22.47 -15.58 32.78
C TRP A 209 -21.43 -14.66 33.42
N GLY A 210 -21.47 -13.35 33.14
CA GLY A 210 -20.54 -12.40 33.76
C GLY A 210 -20.72 -12.27 35.28
N LEU A 211 -21.94 -12.48 35.77
CA LEU A 211 -22.26 -12.49 37.20
C LEU A 211 -21.82 -13.80 37.89
N SER A 212 -21.40 -14.82 37.15
CA SER A 212 -20.88 -16.07 37.74
C SER A 212 -19.42 -15.97 38.20
N PHE A 213 -18.74 -14.84 37.95
CA PHE A 213 -17.38 -14.61 38.44
C PHE A 213 -17.38 -14.12 39.90
N PRO A 214 -16.35 -14.45 40.72
CA PRO A 214 -16.26 -13.99 42.10
C PRO A 214 -16.27 -12.45 42.22
N PRO A 215 -16.94 -11.85 43.24
CA PRO A 215 -17.03 -10.39 43.40
C PRO A 215 -15.68 -9.68 43.43
N GLN A 216 -14.67 -10.30 44.06
CA GLN A 216 -13.29 -9.79 44.10
C GLN A 216 -12.66 -9.70 42.70
N ARG A 217 -12.92 -10.70 41.84
CA ARG A 217 -12.43 -10.75 40.46
C ARG A 217 -13.15 -9.70 39.59
N LEU A 218 -14.44 -9.48 39.82
CA LEU A 218 -15.20 -8.42 39.16
C LEU A 218 -14.67 -7.03 39.56
N GLU A 219 -14.41 -6.78 40.84
CA GLU A 219 -13.90 -5.47 41.27
C GLU A 219 -12.47 -5.20 40.75
N LEU A 220 -11.60 -6.22 40.74
CA LEU A 220 -10.27 -6.12 40.12
C LEU A 220 -10.37 -5.86 38.60
N ALA A 221 -11.26 -6.55 37.90
CA ALA A 221 -11.48 -6.35 36.48
C ALA A 221 -12.02 -4.93 36.19
N ARG A 222 -12.95 -4.43 37.00
CA ARG A 222 -13.51 -3.08 36.89
C ARG A 222 -12.42 -2.02 37.03
N LYS A 223 -11.60 -2.10 38.10
CA LYS A 223 -10.47 -1.17 38.34
C LYS A 223 -9.40 -1.21 37.25
N SER A 224 -9.26 -2.35 36.56
CA SER A 224 -8.32 -2.48 35.44
C SER A 224 -8.81 -1.81 34.15
N ASN A 225 -10.11 -1.51 34.04
CA ASN A 225 -10.69 -0.84 32.88
C ASN A 225 -10.42 0.67 32.95
N LYS A 226 -10.00 1.27 31.82
CA LYS A 226 -9.66 2.71 31.78
C LYS A 226 -10.84 3.66 31.97
N LEU A 227 -12.06 3.19 31.70
CA LEU A 227 -13.29 3.95 31.93
C LEU A 227 -13.90 3.68 33.32
N ASP A 228 -13.19 2.94 34.19
CA ASP A 228 -13.62 2.53 35.55
C ASP A 228 -15.01 1.85 35.61
N ARG A 229 -15.46 1.31 34.48
CA ARG A 229 -16.72 0.59 34.32
C ARG A 229 -16.55 -0.60 33.38
N PHE A 230 -17.47 -1.56 33.46
CA PHE A 230 -17.61 -2.61 32.44
C PHE A 230 -18.34 -2.06 31.21
N ALA A 231 -18.06 -2.63 30.04
CA ALA A 231 -18.96 -2.51 28.91
C ALA A 231 -20.30 -3.15 29.26
N THR A 232 -21.37 -2.48 28.87
CA THR A 232 -22.72 -3.04 28.93
C THR A 232 -23.00 -3.87 27.69
N VAL A 233 -24.10 -4.62 27.72
CA VAL A 233 -24.59 -5.31 26.53
C VAL A 233 -24.91 -4.29 25.43
N GLU A 234 -25.47 -3.14 25.80
CA GLU A 234 -25.82 -2.04 24.91
C GLU A 234 -24.57 -1.43 24.23
N ASP A 235 -23.45 -1.27 24.95
CA ASP A 235 -22.20 -0.80 24.35
C ASP A 235 -21.74 -1.72 23.20
N VAL A 236 -21.84 -3.03 23.40
CA VAL A 236 -21.45 -4.03 22.37
C VAL A 236 -22.47 -4.05 21.23
N VAL A 237 -23.77 -3.95 21.52
CA VAL A 237 -24.83 -3.85 20.51
C VAL A 237 -24.62 -2.63 19.61
N GLN A 238 -24.20 -1.49 20.16
CA GLN A 238 -23.91 -0.29 19.38
C GLN A 238 -22.70 -0.48 18.45
N GLN A 239 -21.69 -1.23 18.89
CA GLN A 239 -20.55 -1.62 18.04
C GLN A 239 -20.99 -2.54 16.90
N VAL A 240 -21.83 -3.54 17.19
CA VAL A 240 -22.43 -4.41 16.16
C VAL A 240 -23.22 -3.57 15.16
N LYS A 241 -24.07 -2.66 15.64
CA LYS A 241 -24.86 -1.75 14.80
C LYS A 241 -23.97 -0.96 13.85
N THR A 242 -22.82 -0.47 14.34
CA THR A 242 -21.83 0.25 13.53
C THR A 242 -21.31 -0.62 12.39
N PHE A 243 -20.93 -1.88 12.65
CA PHE A 243 -20.47 -2.79 11.61
C PHE A 243 -21.57 -3.24 10.66
N VAL A 244 -22.82 -3.31 11.11
CA VAL A 244 -23.96 -3.66 10.24
C VAL A 244 -24.28 -2.51 9.29
N VAL A 245 -24.36 -1.27 9.80
CA VAL A 245 -24.79 -0.08 9.06
C VAL A 245 -23.66 0.50 8.19
N SER A 246 -22.42 0.50 8.68
CA SER A 246 -21.29 1.04 7.94
C SER A 246 -20.97 0.19 6.72
N LYS A 247 -20.87 0.81 5.54
CA LYS A 247 -20.50 0.14 4.28
C LYS A 247 -19.00 0.11 4.01
N SER A 248 -18.18 0.79 4.83
CA SER A 248 -16.75 1.00 4.57
C SER A 248 -15.81 0.16 5.45
N VAL A 249 -16.35 -0.62 6.39
CA VAL A 249 -15.54 -1.29 7.41
C VAL A 249 -15.56 -2.81 7.21
N THR A 250 -14.37 -3.39 7.02
CA THR A 250 -14.09 -4.83 6.95
C THR A 250 -12.70 -5.12 7.52
N GLY A 251 -12.47 -6.32 8.05
CA GLY A 251 -11.18 -6.78 8.58
C GLY A 251 -10.84 -6.29 9.99
N TRP A 252 -11.74 -5.56 10.67
CA TRP A 252 -11.47 -4.96 11.97
C TRP A 252 -11.87 -5.87 13.14
N ASP A 253 -11.09 -5.77 14.22
CA ASP A 253 -11.44 -6.27 15.56
C ASP A 253 -11.56 -5.08 16.52
N VAL A 254 -12.70 -4.94 17.21
CA VAL A 254 -12.94 -3.86 18.18
C VAL A 254 -13.09 -4.43 19.58
N CYS A 255 -12.28 -3.94 20.52
CA CYS A 255 -12.35 -4.32 21.93
C CYS A 255 -13.29 -3.41 22.72
N SER A 256 -14.22 -3.98 23.48
CA SER A 256 -15.09 -3.24 24.41
C SER A 256 -14.58 -3.44 25.84
N SER A 257 -14.08 -2.39 26.50
CA SER A 257 -13.47 -2.37 27.86
C SER A 257 -11.97 -2.67 27.96
N TYR A 258 -11.13 -2.05 27.13
CA TYR A 258 -9.68 -2.33 27.14
C TYR A 258 -8.89 -1.47 28.15
N SER A 259 -7.86 -2.08 28.76
CA SER A 259 -6.94 -1.48 29.75
C SER A 259 -5.73 -0.76 29.12
N MET A 260 -5.65 -0.68 27.79
CA MET A 260 -4.65 0.07 27.03
C MET A 260 -5.33 0.77 25.85
N ILE A 261 -4.86 1.94 25.44
CA ILE A 261 -5.14 2.46 24.09
C ILE A 261 -4.08 1.81 23.20
N LEU A 262 -4.37 0.63 22.65
CA LEU A 262 -3.57 0.03 21.60
C LEU A 262 -4.50 -0.44 20.50
N GLY A 263 -4.51 0.30 19.39
CA GLY A 263 -4.93 -0.25 18.11
C GLY A 263 -3.99 -1.42 17.81
N VAL A 264 -4.54 -2.63 17.75
CA VAL A 264 -3.78 -3.82 17.37
C VAL A 264 -3.52 -3.75 15.87
N THR A 265 -2.45 -3.04 15.51
CA THR A 265 -1.75 -3.18 14.24
C THR A 265 -0.60 -4.15 14.47
N VAL A 266 -0.74 -5.40 14.03
CA VAL A 266 0.43 -6.25 13.79
C VAL A 266 0.84 -6.02 12.35
N ALA A 267 1.75 -5.06 12.17
CA ALA A 267 2.70 -5.01 11.07
C ALA A 267 3.88 -4.14 11.54
N TYR A 268 5.05 -4.76 11.54
CA TYR A 268 6.35 -4.18 11.91
C TYR A 268 6.62 -2.85 11.19
N SER A 269 7.05 -1.82 11.93
CA SER A 269 8.37 -1.16 11.75
C SER A 269 8.41 0.21 12.44
N HIS A 270 9.42 0.37 13.30
CA HIS A 270 10.02 1.58 13.83
C HIS A 270 9.58 2.93 13.21
N CYS A 271 8.90 3.78 14.00
CA CYS A 271 9.18 5.21 13.96
C CYS A 271 8.77 5.91 15.27
N ARG A 272 9.57 6.91 15.64
CA ARG A 272 9.56 7.66 16.89
C ARG A 272 8.23 8.38 17.14
N ILE A 273 7.86 8.46 18.41
CA ILE A 273 6.81 9.34 18.93
C ILE A 273 7.26 10.78 18.68
N SER A 274 6.75 11.41 17.62
CA SER A 274 6.54 12.86 17.60
C SER A 274 5.16 13.14 18.20
N LEU A 275 5.12 14.12 19.10
CA LEU A 275 3.90 14.61 19.75
C LEU A 275 2.87 15.01 18.68
N LEU A 276 1.71 14.34 18.67
CA LEU A 276 0.58 14.67 17.81
C LEU A 276 -0.08 15.98 18.28
N PRO A 277 -0.37 16.94 17.39
CA PRO A 277 -1.40 17.94 17.64
C PRO A 277 -2.78 17.27 17.58
N SER A 278 -3.68 17.78 18.41
CA SER A 278 -5.10 17.41 18.56
C SER A 278 -5.83 17.01 17.26
N TYR A 279 -6.44 15.82 17.26
CA TYR A 279 -7.39 15.37 16.24
C TYR A 279 -8.63 16.29 16.20
N HIS A 280 -8.75 17.09 15.15
CA HIS A 280 -10.04 17.60 14.69
C HIS A 280 -10.80 16.46 13.98
N ALA A 281 -12.12 16.43 14.18
CA ALA A 281 -13.05 15.54 13.49
C ALA A 281 -12.84 15.63 11.98
N LYS A 282 -12.57 14.50 11.31
CA LYS A 282 -12.62 14.43 9.84
C LYS A 282 -14.06 14.68 9.42
N ALA A 283 -14.32 15.88 8.88
CA ALA A 283 -15.51 16.14 8.09
C ALA A 283 -15.60 15.09 6.96
N ILE A 284 -16.81 14.65 6.64
CA ILE A 284 -17.06 13.86 5.44
C ILE A 284 -16.75 14.78 4.27
N MET A 285 -15.61 14.59 3.60
CA MET A 285 -15.24 15.38 2.42
C MET A 285 -16.17 15.02 1.27
N THR A 286 -16.97 15.96 0.83
CA THR A 286 -17.85 15.82 -0.33
C THR A 286 -16.99 15.90 -1.60
N ARG A 287 -16.88 14.79 -2.35
CA ARG A 287 -16.21 14.79 -3.67
C ARG A 287 -17.27 14.72 -4.76
N THR A 288 -17.36 15.76 -5.57
CA THR A 288 -18.26 15.78 -6.73
C THR A 288 -17.46 15.46 -7.98
N TYR A 289 -17.79 14.36 -8.65
CA TYR A 289 -17.12 13.98 -9.91
C TYR A 289 -17.87 14.57 -11.10
N VAL A 290 -17.22 15.48 -11.82
CA VAL A 290 -17.76 16.09 -13.06
C VAL A 290 -17.44 15.19 -14.26
N LYS A 291 -16.28 14.54 -14.25
CA LYS A 291 -15.88 13.49 -15.19
C LYS A 291 -15.26 12.33 -14.43
N ARG A 292 -15.64 11.10 -14.79
CA ARG A 292 -15.01 9.88 -14.31
C ARG A 292 -14.29 9.15 -15.45
N PRO A 293 -13.28 8.33 -15.13
CA PRO A 293 -12.71 7.36 -16.08
C PRO A 293 -13.81 6.49 -16.68
N ALA A 294 -13.87 6.31 -18.01
CA ALA A 294 -14.86 5.44 -18.65
C ALA A 294 -14.82 3.99 -18.13
N ALA A 295 -13.65 3.55 -17.63
CA ALA A 295 -13.43 2.24 -17.01
C ALA A 295 -14.07 2.08 -15.61
N SER A 296 -14.70 3.12 -15.04
CA SER A 296 -15.35 3.06 -13.72
C SER A 296 -16.78 2.46 -13.74
N GLY A 297 -17.40 2.31 -14.91
CA GLY A 297 -18.74 1.75 -15.09
C GLY A 297 -18.83 0.48 -15.96
N ALA A 298 -17.75 0.13 -16.66
CA ALA A 298 -17.65 -1.13 -17.38
C ALA A 298 -16.96 -2.16 -16.48
N SER A 299 -17.59 -3.32 -16.27
CA SER A 299 -16.85 -4.56 -15.98
C SER A 299 -15.61 -4.53 -16.86
N ARG A 300 -14.40 -4.70 -16.28
CA ARG A 300 -13.20 -4.97 -17.08
C ARG A 300 -13.54 -6.17 -17.95
N THR A 301 -14.06 -5.92 -19.15
CA THR A 301 -14.14 -6.91 -20.20
C THR A 301 -12.71 -7.30 -20.37
N LYS A 302 -12.36 -8.49 -19.84
CA LYS A 302 -11.23 -9.25 -20.31
C LYS A 302 -11.41 -9.23 -21.82
N THR A 303 -10.61 -8.41 -22.50
CA THR A 303 -10.45 -8.55 -23.92
C THR A 303 -10.01 -10.01 -24.09
N ASN A 304 -10.78 -10.76 -24.88
CA ASN A 304 -10.47 -12.14 -25.26
C ASN A 304 -9.26 -12.17 -26.20
N GLY A 305 -8.12 -11.66 -25.73
CA GLY A 305 -6.79 -11.83 -26.28
C GLY A 305 -5.88 -12.17 -25.11
N SER A 306 -5.10 -13.25 -25.24
CA SER A 306 -4.14 -13.71 -24.24
C SER A 306 -3.44 -12.52 -23.55
N THR A 307 -3.62 -12.36 -22.25
CA THR A 307 -2.78 -11.43 -21.47
C THR A 307 -1.33 -11.85 -21.70
N VAL A 308 -0.56 -11.02 -22.41
CA VAL A 308 0.85 -11.29 -22.68
C VAL A 308 1.54 -11.53 -21.34
N ASP A 309 2.17 -12.70 -21.20
CA ASP A 309 2.95 -13.03 -20.00
C ASP A 309 4.27 -12.26 -20.03
N VAL A 310 4.21 -10.97 -19.70
CA VAL A 310 5.36 -10.06 -19.67
C VAL A 310 6.43 -10.61 -18.72
N ALA A 311 6.04 -11.12 -17.56
CA ALA A 311 6.96 -11.65 -16.56
C ALA A 311 7.71 -12.89 -17.07
N GLY A 312 7.00 -13.85 -17.68
CA GLY A 312 7.60 -15.05 -18.26
C GLY A 312 8.53 -14.75 -19.44
N ILE A 313 8.13 -13.84 -20.33
CA ILE A 313 8.97 -13.38 -21.46
C ILE A 313 10.26 -12.75 -20.93
N VAL A 314 10.13 -11.79 -20.01
CA VAL A 314 11.27 -11.07 -19.43
C VAL A 314 12.23 -12.03 -18.74
N LYS A 315 11.70 -12.96 -17.93
CA LYS A 315 12.51 -13.98 -17.28
C LYS A 315 13.28 -14.83 -18.30
N GLY A 316 12.61 -15.29 -19.36
CA GLY A 316 13.23 -16.08 -20.41
C GLY A 316 14.37 -15.34 -21.13
N VAL A 317 14.19 -14.04 -21.43
CA VAL A 317 15.24 -13.22 -22.03
C VAL A 317 16.43 -13.06 -21.07
N ILE A 318 16.17 -12.73 -19.80
CA ILE A 318 17.22 -12.58 -18.78
C ILE A 318 18.04 -13.87 -18.64
N ASP A 319 17.38 -15.01 -18.50
CA ASP A 319 18.03 -16.31 -18.36
C ASP A 319 18.89 -16.66 -19.59
N THR A 320 18.38 -16.35 -20.78
CA THR A 320 19.09 -16.61 -22.04
C THR A 320 20.33 -15.72 -22.18
N VAL A 321 20.23 -14.43 -21.86
CA VAL A 321 21.37 -13.50 -21.89
C VAL A 321 22.43 -13.93 -20.87
N ARG A 322 22.03 -14.36 -19.68
CA ARG A 322 22.97 -14.88 -18.66
C ARG A 322 23.73 -16.12 -19.13
N GLN A 323 23.09 -16.99 -19.92
CA GLN A 323 23.70 -18.25 -20.39
C GLN A 323 24.54 -18.08 -21.66
N GLN A 324 24.16 -17.17 -22.56
CA GLN A 324 24.68 -17.11 -23.93
C GLN A 324 25.33 -15.77 -24.30
N GLY A 325 25.38 -14.81 -23.37
CA GLY A 325 26.07 -13.53 -23.53
C GLY A 325 25.63 -12.75 -24.77
N ASP A 326 26.61 -12.18 -25.49
CA ASP A 326 26.44 -11.35 -26.68
C ASP A 326 25.64 -12.04 -27.79
N GLY A 327 25.77 -13.37 -27.91
CA GLY A 327 25.03 -14.16 -28.89
C GLY A 327 23.51 -14.06 -28.70
N ALA A 328 23.05 -14.04 -27.45
CA ALA A 328 21.64 -13.82 -27.13
C ALA A 328 21.21 -12.37 -27.31
N VAL A 329 22.06 -11.42 -26.90
CA VAL A 329 21.79 -9.98 -27.06
C VAL A 329 21.57 -9.65 -28.54
N ARG A 330 22.46 -10.10 -29.42
CA ARG A 330 22.35 -9.90 -30.86
C ARG A 330 21.08 -10.51 -31.44
N ARG A 331 20.74 -11.75 -31.04
CA ARG A 331 19.53 -12.43 -31.49
C ARG A 331 18.26 -11.66 -31.14
N TYR A 332 18.15 -11.16 -29.90
CA TYR A 332 16.98 -10.38 -29.47
C TYR A 332 16.93 -8.99 -30.11
N SER A 333 18.08 -8.32 -30.32
CA SER A 333 18.15 -7.06 -31.06
C SER A 333 17.68 -7.21 -32.51
N GLU A 334 18.10 -8.28 -33.21
CA GLU A 334 17.62 -8.57 -34.57
C GLU A 334 16.12 -8.92 -34.60
N GLN A 335 15.65 -9.66 -33.59
CA GLN A 335 14.24 -10.03 -33.49
C GLN A 335 13.34 -8.81 -33.27
N PHE A 336 13.64 -7.97 -32.27
CA PHE A 336 12.76 -6.89 -31.82
C PHE A 336 13.02 -5.56 -32.52
N ASP A 337 14.28 -5.20 -32.71
CA ASP A 337 14.68 -3.88 -33.22
C ASP A 337 15.09 -3.92 -34.71
N LYS A 338 15.17 -5.11 -35.32
CA LYS A 338 15.69 -5.33 -36.67
C LYS A 338 17.07 -4.72 -36.86
N TRP A 339 17.90 -4.82 -35.82
CA TRP A 339 19.18 -4.14 -35.70
C TRP A 339 20.28 -5.12 -35.27
N SER A 340 21.33 -5.24 -36.07
CA SER A 340 22.46 -6.15 -35.82
C SER A 340 23.77 -5.58 -36.43
N PRO A 341 24.23 -4.41 -35.98
CA PRO A 341 25.50 -3.82 -36.43
C PRO A 341 26.69 -4.68 -36.01
N VAL A 342 27.86 -4.46 -36.62
CA VAL A 342 29.08 -5.20 -36.25
C VAL A 342 29.40 -5.03 -34.76
N SER A 343 29.36 -3.79 -34.28
CA SER A 343 29.44 -3.44 -32.86
C SER A 343 28.16 -2.72 -32.43
N PHE A 344 27.65 -3.04 -31.23
CA PHE A 344 26.62 -2.23 -30.59
C PHE A 344 27.21 -1.01 -29.89
N GLU A 345 28.46 -1.10 -29.42
CA GLU A 345 29.20 0.02 -28.84
C GLU A 345 29.65 0.97 -29.96
N LEU A 346 29.42 2.27 -29.76
CA LEU A 346 29.90 3.31 -30.65
C LEU A 346 31.37 3.63 -30.38
N SER A 347 32.15 3.78 -31.44
CA SER A 347 33.51 4.31 -31.34
C SER A 347 33.51 5.82 -31.10
N LYS A 348 34.67 6.39 -30.79
CA LYS A 348 34.81 7.85 -30.67
C LYS A 348 34.52 8.54 -32.00
N GLU A 349 34.99 7.96 -33.09
CA GLU A 349 34.77 8.45 -34.45
C GLU A 349 33.29 8.42 -34.83
N ASP A 350 32.55 7.37 -34.45
CA ASP A 350 31.10 7.31 -34.65
C ASP A 350 30.40 8.48 -33.94
N ILE A 351 30.80 8.75 -32.68
CA ILE A 351 30.22 9.83 -31.87
C ILE A 351 30.56 11.22 -32.46
N GLU A 352 31.80 11.43 -32.88
CA GLU A 352 32.24 12.68 -33.52
C GLU A 352 31.46 12.95 -34.81
N GLN A 353 31.25 11.92 -35.64
CA GLN A 353 30.44 12.02 -36.84
C GLN A 353 28.99 12.36 -36.52
N VAL A 354 28.39 11.68 -35.54
CA VAL A 354 27.02 11.97 -35.07
C VAL A 354 26.86 13.42 -34.66
N ILE A 355 27.82 13.97 -33.91
CA ILE A 355 27.79 15.36 -33.45
C ILE A 355 27.93 16.32 -34.65
N ALA A 356 28.80 16.03 -35.61
CA ALA A 356 29.02 16.86 -36.79
C ALA A 356 27.79 16.92 -37.74
N GLU A 357 26.95 15.89 -37.74
CA GLU A 357 25.72 15.85 -38.55
C GLU A 357 24.56 16.67 -37.95
N LEU A 358 24.63 17.03 -36.67
CA LEU A 358 23.55 17.74 -36.00
C LEU A 358 23.62 19.26 -36.25
N PRO A 359 22.47 19.94 -36.36
CA PRO A 359 22.44 21.40 -36.39
C PRO A 359 23.05 21.98 -35.11
N GLU A 360 23.86 23.03 -35.25
CA GLU A 360 24.53 23.70 -34.13
C GLU A 360 23.55 24.10 -33.01
N GLN A 361 22.34 24.57 -33.37
CA GLN A 361 21.31 24.91 -32.39
C GLN A 361 20.93 23.73 -31.50
N VAL A 362 20.83 22.51 -32.04
CA VAL A 362 20.50 21.31 -31.26
C VAL A 362 21.58 21.04 -30.21
N ILE A 363 22.86 21.20 -30.58
CA ILE A 363 23.99 21.04 -29.66
C ILE A 363 23.97 22.13 -28.57
N GLN A 364 23.66 23.37 -28.93
CA GLN A 364 23.54 24.47 -27.98
C GLN A 364 22.39 24.25 -26.99
N ASP A 365 21.23 23.79 -27.47
CA ASP A 365 20.08 23.49 -26.62
C ASP A 365 20.39 22.35 -25.64
N ILE A 366 21.04 21.28 -26.12
CA ILE A 366 21.50 20.17 -25.26
C ILE A 366 22.42 20.71 -24.14
N LYS A 367 23.40 21.54 -24.49
CA LYS A 367 24.33 22.12 -23.50
C LYS A 367 23.60 23.00 -22.48
N THR A 368 22.65 23.83 -22.92
CA THR A 368 21.85 24.67 -22.03
C THR A 368 21.02 23.84 -21.05
N VAL A 369 20.31 22.82 -21.54
CA VAL A 369 19.51 21.94 -20.68
C VAL A 369 20.40 21.21 -19.67
N GLN A 370 21.54 20.69 -20.12
CA GLN A 370 22.50 20.02 -19.23
C GLN A 370 23.10 20.97 -18.18
N ALA A 371 23.33 22.24 -18.52
CA ALA A 371 23.78 23.22 -17.54
C ALA A 371 22.75 23.43 -16.43
N ASN A 372 21.45 23.49 -16.77
CA ASN A 372 20.37 23.61 -15.80
C ASN A 372 20.28 22.39 -14.87
N VAL A 373 20.29 21.18 -15.45
CA VAL A 373 20.23 19.92 -14.69
C VAL A 373 21.46 19.76 -13.79
N ARG A 374 22.66 20.07 -14.31
CA ARG A 374 23.91 20.01 -13.54
C ARG A 374 23.85 20.93 -12.33
N LYS A 375 23.46 22.19 -12.53
CA LYS A 375 23.36 23.19 -11.47
C LYS A 375 22.45 22.72 -10.33
N PHE A 376 21.30 22.12 -10.65
CA PHE A 376 20.38 21.62 -9.63
C PHE A 376 20.92 20.35 -8.95
N ALA A 377 21.49 19.41 -9.70
CA ALA A 377 22.07 18.18 -9.14
C ALA A 377 23.27 18.46 -8.22
N GLU A 378 24.10 19.47 -8.54
CA GLU A 378 25.21 19.92 -7.69
C GLU A 378 24.68 20.50 -6.38
N ALA A 379 23.66 21.35 -6.42
CA ALA A 379 23.01 21.86 -5.21
C ALA A 379 22.42 20.73 -4.34
N GLN A 380 21.83 19.70 -4.95
CA GLN A 380 21.37 18.52 -4.20
C GLN A 380 22.54 17.77 -3.54
N LYS A 381 23.67 17.64 -4.22
CA LYS A 381 24.86 16.95 -3.69
C LYS A 381 25.44 17.72 -2.51
N ASP A 382 25.57 19.03 -2.65
CA ASP A 382 26.11 19.92 -1.62
C ASP A 382 25.21 20.00 -0.37
N SER A 383 23.93 19.63 -0.51
CA SER A 383 23.01 19.51 0.63
C SER A 383 23.26 18.28 1.50
N LEU A 384 23.97 17.26 1.00
CA LEU A 384 24.25 16.01 1.70
C LEU A 384 25.49 16.17 2.59
N LYS A 385 25.27 16.33 3.89
CA LYS A 385 26.36 16.51 4.86
C LYS A 385 26.89 15.18 5.38
N GLU A 386 28.19 14.98 5.23
CA GLU A 386 28.96 13.98 6.00
C GLU A 386 29.22 14.51 7.41
N PHE A 387 29.36 13.62 8.38
CA PHE A 387 29.64 14.01 9.76
C PHE A 387 30.39 12.93 10.53
N GLU A 388 31.04 13.35 11.61
CA GLU A 388 31.60 12.48 12.65
C GLU A 388 31.17 13.04 14.01
N LEU A 389 30.79 12.15 14.91
CA LEU A 389 30.29 12.45 16.24
C LEU A 389 31.07 11.63 17.27
N GLU A 390 31.61 12.33 18.26
CA GLU A 390 32.19 11.69 19.44
C GLU A 390 31.09 11.38 20.45
N MET A 391 30.79 10.10 20.64
CA MET A 391 29.72 9.63 21.53
C MET A 391 30.15 9.59 23.00
N ALA A 392 31.44 9.35 23.22
CA ALA A 392 32.14 9.33 24.49
C ALA A 392 33.63 9.59 24.19
N PRO A 393 34.47 9.94 25.18
CA PRO A 393 35.89 10.20 24.95
C PRO A 393 36.56 9.07 24.16
N GLY A 394 37.01 9.36 22.94
CA GLY A 394 37.64 8.41 22.04
C GLY A 394 36.71 7.35 21.44
N VAL A 395 35.39 7.61 21.35
CA VAL A 395 34.40 6.78 20.63
C VAL A 395 33.78 7.62 19.51
N LEU A 396 34.27 7.43 18.29
CA LEU A 396 33.93 8.23 17.12
C LEU A 396 33.00 7.42 16.20
N LEU A 397 31.83 7.97 15.86
CA LEU A 397 30.90 7.40 14.89
C LEU A 397 30.69 8.41 13.75
N GLY A 398 30.75 7.98 12.51
CA GLY A 398 30.57 8.88 11.38
C GLY A 398 29.80 8.30 10.21
N GLN A 399 29.46 9.18 9.28
CA GLN A 399 28.70 8.90 8.06
C GLN A 399 29.41 9.52 6.84
N LYS A 400 29.51 8.75 5.75
CA LYS A 400 30.01 9.18 4.44
C LYS A 400 29.02 8.86 3.31
N ASN A 401 29.13 9.57 2.19
CA ASN A 401 28.33 9.35 0.99
C ASN A 401 29.24 8.93 -0.17
N ASN A 402 29.38 7.61 -0.37
CA ASN A 402 30.25 7.06 -1.41
C ASN A 402 29.48 6.87 -2.72
N PRO A 403 29.98 7.33 -3.88
CA PRO A 403 29.32 7.04 -5.15
C PRO A 403 29.28 5.55 -5.47
N ILE A 404 28.27 5.16 -6.26
CA ILE A 404 28.25 3.86 -6.93
C ILE A 404 29.36 3.85 -7.98
N ASP A 405 30.07 2.72 -8.13
CA ASP A 405 31.24 2.64 -8.99
C ASP A 405 30.86 2.56 -10.48
N SER A 406 29.85 1.74 -10.81
CA SER A 406 29.37 1.51 -12.17
C SER A 406 27.84 1.60 -12.28
N VAL A 407 27.33 2.46 -13.17
CA VAL A 407 25.89 2.68 -13.40
C VAL A 407 25.52 2.44 -14.85
N GLY A 408 24.44 1.71 -15.08
CA GLY A 408 23.75 1.62 -16.35
C GLY A 408 22.69 2.72 -16.49
N ALA A 409 22.70 3.44 -17.61
CA ALA A 409 21.69 4.43 -17.96
C ALA A 409 20.90 3.94 -19.19
N TYR A 410 19.62 3.65 -19.01
CA TYR A 410 18.74 3.27 -20.10
C TYR A 410 17.94 4.48 -20.60
N ILE A 411 18.12 4.83 -21.87
CA ILE A 411 17.42 5.94 -22.52
C ILE A 411 16.38 5.33 -23.47
N PRO A 412 15.07 5.49 -23.22
CA PRO A 412 14.06 4.99 -24.15
C PRO A 412 14.15 5.71 -25.50
N GLY A 413 13.65 5.05 -26.56
CA GLY A 413 13.71 5.61 -27.90
C GLY A 413 12.87 4.82 -28.91
N GLY A 414 13.35 4.74 -30.15
CA GLY A 414 12.67 4.05 -31.25
C GLY A 414 11.58 4.88 -31.91
N ARG A 415 10.51 5.22 -31.17
CA ARG A 415 9.37 5.99 -31.71
C ARG A 415 9.62 7.50 -31.73
N TYR A 416 10.29 8.02 -30.70
CA TYR A 416 10.64 9.43 -30.56
C TYR A 416 12.06 9.57 -30.00
N PRO A 417 12.84 10.59 -30.42
CA PRO A 417 14.14 10.88 -29.82
C PRO A 417 13.95 11.50 -28.43
N LEU A 418 14.37 10.79 -27.38
CA LEU A 418 14.23 11.26 -25.99
C LEU A 418 15.57 11.74 -25.44
N LEU A 419 15.84 13.03 -25.62
CA LEU A 419 17.07 13.69 -25.16
C LEU A 419 17.12 13.82 -23.64
N ALA A 420 15.99 14.21 -23.05
CA ALA A 420 15.90 14.56 -21.64
C ALA A 420 16.35 13.41 -20.72
N SER A 421 15.99 12.15 -21.03
CA SER A 421 16.39 11.02 -20.19
C SER A 421 17.90 10.83 -20.11
N ALA A 422 18.67 11.21 -21.14
CA ALA A 422 20.14 11.19 -21.07
C ALA A 422 20.65 12.20 -20.04
N HIS A 423 20.12 13.43 -20.05
CA HIS A 423 20.48 14.47 -19.09
C HIS A 423 20.03 14.11 -17.67
N MET A 424 18.87 13.49 -17.50
CA MET A 424 18.34 13.16 -16.16
C MET A 424 19.00 11.93 -15.53
N THR A 425 19.60 11.03 -16.33
CA THR A 425 20.23 9.80 -15.81
C THR A 425 21.74 9.93 -15.74
N ILE A 426 22.40 10.09 -16.89
CA ILE A 426 23.86 10.08 -17.03
C ILE A 426 24.48 11.26 -16.28
N LEU A 427 24.03 12.48 -16.57
CA LEU A 427 24.60 13.69 -16.00
C LEU A 427 24.47 13.71 -14.48
N THR A 428 23.29 13.33 -13.95
CA THR A 428 23.06 13.24 -12.50
C THR A 428 23.98 12.21 -11.84
N ALA A 429 24.22 11.05 -12.49
CA ALA A 429 25.20 10.06 -12.03
C ALA A 429 26.63 10.63 -12.04
N LYS A 430 27.03 11.35 -13.09
CA LYS A 430 28.36 11.98 -13.15
C LYS A 430 28.52 13.07 -12.07
N VAL A 431 27.48 13.85 -11.77
CA VAL A 431 27.50 14.81 -10.65
C VAL A 431 27.71 14.10 -9.30
N ALA A 432 27.08 12.94 -9.09
CA ALA A 432 27.28 12.13 -7.88
C ALA A 432 28.74 11.65 -7.72
N GLY A 433 29.50 11.58 -8.82
CA GLY A 433 30.88 11.07 -8.84
C GLY A 433 30.99 9.62 -9.30
N VAL A 434 29.97 9.09 -9.97
CA VAL A 434 30.01 7.76 -10.60
C VAL A 434 31.12 7.74 -11.65
N ARG A 435 31.99 6.74 -11.55
CA ARG A 435 33.20 6.65 -12.39
C ARG A 435 32.90 6.11 -13.76
N ASN A 436 32.07 5.06 -13.84
CA ASN A 436 31.71 4.39 -15.08
C ASN A 436 30.19 4.45 -15.32
N VAL A 437 29.78 5.09 -16.40
CA VAL A 437 28.39 5.15 -16.86
C VAL A 437 28.26 4.49 -18.22
N VAL A 438 27.58 3.34 -18.25
CA VAL A 438 27.26 2.57 -19.45
C VAL A 438 25.88 2.98 -19.92
N ALA A 439 25.75 3.54 -21.11
CA ALA A 439 24.50 4.10 -21.59
C ALA A 439 23.95 3.30 -22.78
N CYS A 440 22.68 2.89 -22.71
CA CYS A 440 22.01 2.13 -23.75
C CYS A 440 20.80 2.90 -24.32
N THR A 441 20.63 2.89 -25.64
CA THR A 441 19.44 3.41 -26.32
C THR A 441 19.08 2.56 -27.55
N PRO A 442 17.80 2.25 -27.82
CA PRO A 442 17.43 1.55 -29.05
C PRO A 442 17.72 2.40 -30.30
N PRO A 443 17.95 1.75 -31.47
CA PRO A 443 18.01 2.47 -32.74
C PRO A 443 16.67 3.16 -33.06
N ALA A 444 16.71 4.26 -33.80
CA ALA A 444 15.53 4.95 -34.31
C ALA A 444 15.26 4.52 -35.76
N ALA A 445 14.21 3.73 -35.98
CA ALA A 445 13.85 3.20 -37.30
C ALA A 445 15.04 2.53 -38.05
N GLY A 446 15.83 1.74 -37.31
CA GLY A 446 17.00 1.04 -37.86
C GLY A 446 18.19 1.96 -38.17
N LYS A 447 18.25 3.17 -37.58
CA LYS A 447 19.36 4.11 -37.70
C LYS A 447 19.83 4.59 -36.33
N LEU A 448 21.00 5.21 -36.29
CA LEU A 448 21.52 5.87 -35.11
C LEU A 448 20.60 7.04 -34.68
N PRO A 449 20.17 7.11 -33.41
CA PRO A 449 19.42 8.24 -32.91
C PRO A 449 20.36 9.40 -32.60
N LEU A 450 20.76 10.15 -33.64
CA LEU A 450 21.87 11.14 -33.60
C LEU A 450 21.81 12.08 -32.39
N ALA A 451 20.68 12.77 -32.20
CA ALA A 451 20.53 13.73 -31.12
C ALA A 451 20.60 13.08 -29.73
N THR A 452 20.06 11.86 -29.58
CA THR A 452 20.12 11.11 -28.31
C THR A 452 21.56 10.67 -28.00
N VAL A 453 22.32 10.22 -29.01
CA VAL A 453 23.73 9.87 -28.84
C VAL A 453 24.55 11.10 -28.44
N ALA A 454 24.36 12.24 -29.12
CA ALA A 454 25.03 13.49 -28.74
C ALA A 454 24.67 13.92 -27.30
N ALA A 455 23.41 13.78 -26.89
CA ALA A 455 22.95 14.03 -25.54
C ALA A 455 23.63 13.11 -24.50
N MET A 456 23.77 11.80 -24.78
CA MET A 456 24.43 10.82 -23.91
C MET A 456 25.92 11.14 -23.76
N HIS A 457 26.60 11.43 -24.88
CA HIS A 457 28.02 11.78 -24.89
C HIS A 457 28.29 13.06 -24.08
N LEU A 458 27.58 14.15 -24.39
CA LEU A 458 27.75 15.43 -23.72
C LEU A 458 27.39 15.37 -22.22
N ALA A 459 26.46 14.49 -21.83
CA ALA A 459 26.14 14.25 -20.42
C ALA A 459 27.27 13.52 -19.67
N GLY A 460 28.20 12.88 -20.38
CA GLY A 460 29.38 12.21 -19.83
C GLY A 460 29.27 10.70 -19.75
N ALA A 461 28.50 10.04 -20.62
CA ALA A 461 28.54 8.59 -20.74
C ALA A 461 29.94 8.11 -21.12
N ASP A 462 30.44 7.07 -20.45
CA ASP A 462 31.76 6.51 -20.71
C ASP A 462 31.73 5.49 -21.86
N GLN A 463 30.61 4.77 -21.99
CA GLN A 463 30.35 3.84 -23.11
C GLN A 463 28.91 4.02 -23.59
N ILE A 464 28.69 4.00 -24.91
CA ILE A 464 27.38 4.19 -25.53
C ILE A 464 27.07 2.97 -26.42
N PHE A 465 26.00 2.27 -26.09
CA PHE A 465 25.51 1.10 -26.83
C PHE A 465 24.17 1.41 -27.50
N ILE A 466 24.08 1.11 -28.79
CA ILE A 466 22.83 1.21 -29.55
C ILE A 466 22.05 -0.10 -29.41
N LEU A 467 21.46 -0.27 -28.24
CA LEU A 467 20.74 -1.46 -27.80
C LEU A 467 19.53 -1.09 -26.93
N GLY A 468 18.39 -1.71 -27.18
CA GLY A 468 17.12 -1.45 -26.49
C GLY A 468 16.59 -2.60 -25.65
N GLY A 469 15.42 -2.39 -25.05
CA GLY A 469 14.57 -3.45 -24.52
C GLY A 469 15.13 -4.23 -23.33
N ILE A 470 14.62 -5.45 -23.16
CA ILE A 470 14.97 -6.36 -22.07
C ILE A 470 16.44 -6.78 -22.18
N GLN A 471 16.91 -7.02 -23.40
CA GLN A 471 18.28 -7.45 -23.68
C GLN A 471 19.32 -6.41 -23.26
N ALA A 472 19.05 -5.11 -23.41
CA ALA A 472 19.94 -4.05 -22.90
C ALA A 472 20.03 -4.06 -21.38
N ILE A 473 18.87 -4.12 -20.70
CA ILE A 473 18.81 -4.16 -19.23
C ILE A 473 19.50 -5.41 -18.70
N ALA A 474 19.21 -6.58 -19.29
CA ALA A 474 19.81 -7.84 -18.90
C ALA A 474 21.34 -7.81 -19.11
N ALA A 475 21.81 -7.34 -20.26
CA ALA A 475 23.24 -7.28 -20.57
C ALA A 475 24.02 -6.37 -19.60
N MET A 476 23.50 -5.18 -19.29
CA MET A 476 24.10 -4.30 -18.28
C MET A 476 24.07 -4.94 -16.88
N ALA A 477 22.98 -5.60 -16.49
CA ALA A 477 22.81 -6.13 -15.14
C ALA A 477 23.64 -7.39 -14.86
N VAL A 478 23.75 -8.31 -15.84
CA VAL A 478 24.45 -9.59 -15.67
C VAL A 478 25.89 -9.53 -16.19
N GLY A 479 26.19 -8.59 -17.10
CA GLY A 479 27.44 -8.55 -17.84
C GLY A 479 27.46 -9.54 -19.00
N THR A 480 28.16 -9.19 -20.07
CA THR A 480 28.41 -10.02 -21.26
C THR A 480 29.87 -9.86 -21.69
N GLU A 481 30.26 -10.50 -22.79
CA GLU A 481 31.62 -10.42 -23.32
C GLU A 481 32.01 -8.99 -23.70
N THR A 482 31.06 -8.18 -24.19
CA THR A 482 31.30 -6.78 -24.60
C THR A 482 30.68 -5.75 -23.67
N ILE A 483 29.54 -6.04 -23.03
CA ILE A 483 28.88 -5.09 -22.12
C ILE A 483 29.28 -5.39 -20.68
N PRO A 484 30.00 -4.49 -19.97
CA PRO A 484 30.41 -4.74 -18.60
C PRO A 484 29.21 -4.72 -17.65
N LYS A 485 29.29 -5.53 -16.60
CA LYS A 485 28.30 -5.53 -15.52
C LYS A 485 28.31 -4.18 -14.78
N VAL A 486 27.12 -3.65 -14.49
CA VAL A 486 26.92 -2.46 -13.65
C VAL A 486 26.29 -2.83 -12.30
N ASP A 487 26.45 -1.97 -11.30
CA ASP A 487 25.91 -2.19 -9.95
C ASP A 487 24.51 -1.60 -9.77
N PHE A 488 24.12 -0.67 -10.64
CA PHE A 488 22.86 0.07 -10.56
C PHE A 488 22.36 0.46 -11.94
N ILE A 489 21.05 0.34 -12.20
CA ILE A 489 20.45 0.79 -13.46
C ILE A 489 19.40 1.88 -13.22
N ALA A 490 19.57 3.01 -13.91
CA ALA A 490 18.63 4.12 -13.94
C ALA A 490 18.00 4.29 -15.33
N GLY A 491 16.80 4.86 -15.36
CA GLY A 491 16.12 5.26 -16.58
C GLY A 491 14.74 4.63 -16.72
N PRO A 492 13.76 5.39 -17.23
CA PRO A 492 12.41 4.89 -17.45
C PRO A 492 12.40 3.89 -18.60
N GLY A 493 11.29 3.19 -18.82
CA GLY A 493 11.13 2.32 -19.98
C GLY A 493 9.71 1.78 -20.07
N ASN A 494 9.43 1.04 -21.15
CA ASN A 494 8.15 0.38 -21.30
C ASN A 494 7.93 -0.72 -20.23
N ALA A 495 6.75 -1.33 -20.23
CA ALA A 495 6.39 -2.38 -19.27
C ALA A 495 7.41 -3.54 -19.18
N PHE A 496 8.07 -3.90 -20.29
CA PHE A 496 9.07 -4.96 -20.32
C PHE A 496 10.39 -4.55 -19.66
N VAL A 497 10.84 -3.31 -19.89
CA VAL A 497 12.03 -2.73 -19.22
C VAL A 497 11.78 -2.57 -17.72
N ALA A 498 10.61 -2.07 -17.35
CA ALA A 498 10.21 -1.94 -15.94
C ALA A 498 10.18 -3.30 -15.24
N GLU A 499 9.62 -4.32 -15.89
CA GLU A 499 9.60 -5.69 -15.36
C GLU A 499 11.00 -6.31 -15.28
N ALA A 500 11.87 -6.06 -16.26
CA ALA A 500 13.26 -6.54 -16.22
C ALA A 500 14.03 -5.95 -15.04
N LYS A 501 13.94 -4.63 -14.84
CA LYS A 501 14.51 -3.95 -13.67
C LYS A 501 13.94 -4.51 -12.37
N ARG A 502 12.64 -4.82 -12.33
CA ARG A 502 11.99 -5.42 -11.16
C ARG A 502 12.53 -6.82 -10.83
N GLN A 503 12.74 -7.67 -11.83
CA GLN A 503 13.27 -9.02 -11.62
C GLN A 503 14.76 -9.03 -11.25
N LEU A 504 15.52 -8.03 -11.70
CA LEU A 504 16.96 -7.89 -11.43
C LEU A 504 17.26 -7.11 -10.14
N PHE A 505 16.26 -6.46 -9.55
CA PHE A 505 16.42 -5.76 -8.28
C PHE A 505 16.80 -6.74 -7.16
N GLY A 506 17.88 -6.42 -6.44
CA GLY A 506 18.50 -7.28 -5.43
C GLY A 506 19.78 -7.95 -5.90
N GLU A 507 19.94 -8.17 -7.21
CA GLU A 507 21.24 -8.46 -7.83
C GLU A 507 21.99 -7.18 -8.19
N ILE A 508 21.25 -6.18 -8.65
CA ILE A 508 21.69 -4.79 -8.86
C ILE A 508 20.71 -3.83 -8.17
N GLY A 509 21.17 -2.60 -7.93
CA GLY A 509 20.28 -1.50 -7.56
C GLY A 509 19.48 -0.99 -8.76
N ILE A 510 18.32 -0.40 -8.48
CA ILE A 510 17.53 0.34 -9.48
C ILE A 510 17.05 1.67 -8.88
N ASP A 511 16.74 2.63 -9.73
CA ASP A 511 16.18 3.94 -9.36
C ASP A 511 14.80 3.87 -8.71
N LEU A 512 13.82 3.32 -9.43
CA LEU A 512 12.43 3.17 -9.02
C LEU A 512 11.68 2.15 -9.90
N PHE A 513 10.55 1.66 -9.38
CA PHE A 513 9.62 0.86 -10.17
C PHE A 513 8.72 1.80 -10.99
N ALA A 514 8.84 1.73 -12.31
CA ALA A 514 8.07 2.57 -13.22
C ALA A 514 6.71 1.93 -13.59
N GLY A 515 5.68 2.78 -13.69
CA GLY A 515 4.39 2.53 -14.30
C GLY A 515 4.10 3.53 -15.43
N PRO A 516 2.85 3.60 -15.94
CA PRO A 516 2.43 4.67 -16.84
C PRO A 516 2.64 6.03 -16.17
N THR A 517 3.01 7.01 -16.98
CA THR A 517 3.22 8.38 -16.52
C THR A 517 1.88 9.03 -16.18
N GLU A 518 1.85 9.98 -15.25
CA GLU A 518 0.61 10.54 -14.69
C GLU A 518 0.73 12.05 -14.44
N VAL A 519 -0.37 12.80 -14.61
CA VAL A 519 -0.47 14.21 -14.19
C VAL A 519 -1.71 14.45 -13.36
N LEU A 520 -1.57 15.28 -12.33
CA LEU A 520 -2.65 15.82 -11.54
C LEU A 520 -2.52 17.34 -11.44
N ILE A 521 -3.59 18.06 -11.72
CA ILE A 521 -3.67 19.52 -11.58
C ILE A 521 -4.60 19.84 -10.42
N VAL A 522 -4.12 20.61 -9.45
CA VAL A 522 -4.94 21.25 -8.41
C VAL A 522 -5.16 22.70 -8.81
N ALA A 523 -6.41 23.12 -8.98
CA ALA A 523 -6.73 24.46 -9.46
C ALA A 523 -7.88 25.13 -8.68
N ASP A 524 -7.82 26.45 -8.50
CA ASP A 524 -8.95 27.23 -8.00
C ASP A 524 -9.60 28.06 -9.12
N GLU A 525 -10.59 28.87 -8.77
CA GLU A 525 -11.32 29.74 -9.70
C GLU A 525 -10.45 30.77 -10.44
N THR A 526 -9.19 30.99 -10.01
CA THR A 526 -8.27 31.93 -10.66
C THR A 526 -7.50 31.31 -11.82
N ALA A 527 -7.54 29.98 -11.98
CA ALA A 527 -6.89 29.29 -13.08
C ALA A 527 -7.55 29.60 -14.43
N ASP A 528 -6.75 29.62 -15.50
CA ASP A 528 -7.28 29.63 -16.86
C ASP A 528 -7.63 28.20 -17.29
N PRO A 529 -8.91 27.86 -17.53
CA PRO A 529 -9.33 26.53 -17.94
C PRO A 529 -8.70 26.08 -19.27
N TYR A 530 -8.29 27.01 -20.14
CA TYR A 530 -7.58 26.67 -21.37
C TYR A 530 -6.16 26.18 -21.10
N ILE A 531 -5.44 26.79 -20.14
CA ILE A 531 -4.13 26.31 -19.70
C ILE A 531 -4.26 24.94 -19.05
N VAL A 532 -5.23 24.77 -18.13
CA VAL A 532 -5.49 23.49 -17.46
C VAL A 532 -5.74 22.38 -18.49
N ALA A 533 -6.60 22.62 -19.49
CA ALA A 533 -6.87 21.66 -20.54
C ALA A 533 -5.62 21.30 -21.37
N THR A 534 -4.81 22.31 -21.69
CA THR A 534 -3.56 22.13 -22.44
C THR A 534 -2.57 21.25 -21.69
N ASP A 535 -2.36 21.52 -20.40
CA ASP A 535 -1.40 20.79 -19.58
C ASP A 535 -1.85 19.35 -19.29
N LEU A 536 -3.16 19.11 -19.09
CA LEU A 536 -3.71 17.76 -19.00
C LEU A 536 -3.45 16.95 -20.27
N LEU A 537 -3.68 17.56 -21.45
CA LEU A 537 -3.48 16.89 -22.73
C LEU A 537 -2.01 16.68 -23.07
N SER A 538 -1.11 17.57 -22.63
CA SER A 538 0.34 17.38 -22.82
C SER A 538 0.85 16.10 -22.15
N GLN A 539 0.23 15.67 -21.06
CA GLN A 539 0.56 14.39 -20.45
C GLN A 539 -0.16 13.24 -21.14
N ALA A 540 -1.45 13.41 -21.46
CA ALA A 540 -2.27 12.38 -22.10
C ALA A 540 -1.67 11.85 -23.42
N GLU A 541 -0.89 12.67 -24.14
CA GLU A 541 -0.21 12.22 -25.36
C GLU A 541 0.95 11.24 -25.15
N HIS A 542 1.45 11.08 -23.92
CA HIS A 542 2.54 10.15 -23.64
C HIS A 542 2.15 8.67 -23.84
N GLY A 543 0.89 8.30 -23.61
CA GLY A 543 0.42 6.93 -23.71
C GLY A 543 -1.08 6.77 -23.52
N PRO A 544 -1.70 5.72 -24.10
CA PRO A 544 -3.14 5.50 -23.99
C PRO A 544 -3.60 5.11 -22.57
N ASP A 545 -2.67 4.76 -21.68
CA ASP A 545 -2.87 4.36 -20.29
C ASP A 545 -2.45 5.44 -19.27
N THR A 546 -2.16 6.66 -19.74
CA THR A 546 -1.77 7.81 -18.92
C THR A 546 -2.98 8.44 -18.21
N PRO A 547 -3.00 8.51 -16.87
CA PRO A 547 -3.98 9.31 -16.12
C PRO A 547 -3.72 10.81 -16.22
N ALA A 548 -4.80 11.57 -16.41
CA ALA A 548 -4.80 13.04 -16.42
C ALA A 548 -5.96 13.55 -15.55
N ILE A 549 -5.64 14.12 -14.39
CA ILE A 549 -6.62 14.39 -13.32
C ILE A 549 -6.67 15.89 -13.03
N LEU A 550 -7.87 16.47 -12.97
CA LEU A 550 -8.12 17.80 -12.43
C LEU A 550 -8.85 17.69 -11.09
N ILE A 551 -8.35 18.37 -10.08
CA ILE A 551 -9.03 18.61 -8.81
C ILE A 551 -9.19 20.12 -8.65
N THR A 552 -10.43 20.59 -8.48
CA THR A 552 -10.70 22.02 -8.40
C THR A 552 -11.77 22.40 -7.39
N THR A 553 -11.74 23.65 -6.92
CA THR A 553 -12.82 24.25 -6.12
C THR A 553 -13.93 24.87 -6.97
N SER A 554 -13.76 24.97 -8.29
CA SER A 554 -14.67 25.67 -9.19
C SER A 554 -15.36 24.72 -10.19
N GLU A 555 -16.69 24.61 -10.07
CA GLU A 555 -17.49 23.82 -11.02
C GLU A 555 -17.48 24.43 -12.44
N ASP A 556 -17.41 25.76 -12.56
CA ASP A 556 -17.29 26.43 -13.86
C ASP A 556 -15.96 26.10 -14.53
N LEU A 557 -14.85 26.20 -13.78
CA LEU A 557 -13.52 25.82 -14.28
C LEU A 557 -13.50 24.35 -14.74
N ALA A 558 -14.09 23.45 -13.95
CA ALA A 558 -14.18 22.03 -14.27
C ALA A 558 -14.89 21.79 -15.62
N LYS A 559 -16.06 22.40 -15.83
CA LYS A 559 -16.84 22.26 -17.07
C LYS A 559 -16.11 22.84 -18.28
N ARG A 560 -15.58 24.05 -18.15
CA ARG A 560 -14.85 24.73 -19.23
C ARG A 560 -13.56 23.99 -19.62
N THR A 561 -12.87 23.41 -18.64
CA THR A 561 -11.67 22.59 -18.92
C THR A 561 -12.03 21.39 -19.79
N ILE A 562 -13.13 20.67 -19.49
CA ILE A 562 -13.58 19.53 -20.30
C ILE A 562 -13.88 19.97 -21.73
N GLU A 563 -14.61 21.09 -21.90
CA GLU A 563 -14.92 21.65 -23.23
C GLU A 563 -13.65 21.99 -24.01
N TYR A 564 -12.64 22.58 -23.37
CA TYR A 564 -11.37 22.91 -24.02
C TYR A 564 -10.54 21.66 -24.33
N CYS A 565 -10.57 20.62 -23.49
CA CYS A 565 -9.95 19.35 -23.84
C CYS A 565 -10.54 18.79 -25.16
N ASP A 566 -11.87 18.79 -25.30
CA ASP A 566 -12.54 18.29 -26.50
C ASP A 566 -12.20 19.14 -27.74
N GLN A 567 -12.13 20.46 -27.60
CA GLN A 567 -11.73 21.38 -28.68
C GLN A 567 -10.28 21.17 -29.11
N GLN A 568 -9.35 21.05 -28.16
CA GLN A 568 -7.93 20.87 -28.46
C GLN A 568 -7.66 19.49 -29.10
N LEU A 569 -8.33 18.44 -28.64
CA LEU A 569 -8.24 17.10 -29.24
C LEU A 569 -8.68 17.06 -30.71
N ALA A 570 -9.51 18.00 -31.17
CA ALA A 570 -9.88 18.09 -32.59
C ALA A 570 -8.71 18.55 -33.50
N THR A 571 -7.70 19.22 -32.94
CA THR A 571 -6.57 19.81 -33.71
C THR A 571 -5.21 19.22 -33.35
N LEU A 572 -5.10 18.53 -32.21
CA LEU A 572 -3.85 17.95 -31.72
C LEU A 572 -3.36 16.82 -32.63
N LYS A 573 -2.10 16.88 -33.09
CA LYS A 573 -1.53 15.84 -33.97
C LYS A 573 -1.47 14.45 -33.31
N THR A 574 -1.35 14.42 -31.99
CA THR A 574 -1.29 13.21 -31.15
C THR A 574 -2.68 12.79 -30.62
N ALA A 575 -3.77 13.40 -31.11
CA ALA A 575 -5.13 13.17 -30.63
C ALA A 575 -5.55 11.69 -30.61
N ALA A 576 -5.07 10.87 -31.55
CA ALA A 576 -5.38 9.44 -31.58
C ALA A 576 -4.94 8.69 -30.31
N VAL A 577 -3.86 9.15 -29.64
CA VAL A 577 -3.39 8.59 -28.37
C VAL A 577 -4.01 9.36 -27.19
N ALA A 578 -3.92 10.70 -27.22
CA ALA A 578 -4.39 11.55 -26.12
C ALA A 578 -5.89 11.38 -25.84
N SER A 579 -6.72 11.19 -26.87
CA SER A 579 -8.16 10.97 -26.70
C SER A 579 -8.47 9.68 -25.93
N VAL A 580 -7.68 8.61 -26.16
CA VAL A 580 -7.87 7.32 -25.49
C VAL A 580 -7.52 7.44 -24.01
N SER A 581 -6.40 8.12 -23.70
CA SER A 581 -6.01 8.41 -22.31
C SER A 581 -7.07 9.28 -21.61
N TRP A 582 -7.47 10.40 -22.23
CA TRP A 582 -8.46 11.31 -21.65
C TRP A 582 -9.82 10.63 -21.43
N GLN A 583 -10.29 9.83 -22.38
CA GLN A 583 -11.55 9.09 -22.24
C GLN A 583 -11.49 8.06 -21.12
N ASN A 584 -10.44 7.23 -21.09
CA ASN A 584 -10.39 6.05 -20.23
C ASN A 584 -9.87 6.32 -18.83
N PHE A 585 -9.03 7.33 -18.66
CA PHE A 585 -8.32 7.64 -17.40
C PHE A 585 -8.47 9.09 -16.96
N GLY A 586 -8.98 9.98 -17.81
CA GLY A 586 -9.23 11.37 -17.44
C GLY A 586 -10.31 11.51 -16.37
N GLU A 587 -10.03 12.33 -15.36
CA GLU A 587 -10.90 12.52 -14.20
C GLU A 587 -10.96 14.00 -13.79
N VAL A 588 -12.16 14.48 -13.44
CA VAL A 588 -12.37 15.86 -12.97
C VAL A 588 -13.19 15.84 -11.69
N ILE A 589 -12.59 16.31 -10.61
CA ILE A 589 -13.11 16.28 -9.25
C ILE A 589 -13.28 17.71 -8.75
N VAL A 590 -14.46 18.02 -8.21
CA VAL A 590 -14.75 19.26 -7.51
C VAL A 590 -14.78 19.01 -6.01
N THR A 591 -14.05 19.83 -5.25
CA THR A 591 -13.99 19.82 -3.78
C THR A 591 -14.52 21.15 -3.22
N ASP A 592 -14.96 21.16 -1.96
CA ASP A 592 -15.56 22.35 -1.35
C ASP A 592 -14.49 23.39 -1.00
N THR A 593 -13.26 22.94 -0.70
CA THR A 593 -12.13 23.83 -0.35
C THR A 593 -10.83 23.41 -1.03
N ILE A 594 -9.87 24.34 -1.10
CA ILE A 594 -8.54 24.06 -1.64
C ILE A 594 -7.73 23.10 -0.75
N ASP A 595 -7.94 23.15 0.56
CA ASP A 595 -7.26 22.24 1.50
C ASP A 595 -7.74 20.80 1.32
N GLU A 596 -9.02 20.60 1.03
CA GLU A 596 -9.54 19.30 0.60
C GLU A 596 -8.95 18.88 -0.75
N ALA A 597 -8.80 19.80 -1.70
CA ALA A 597 -8.17 19.50 -3.00
C ALA A 597 -6.74 18.96 -2.82
N TYR A 598 -5.93 19.58 -1.95
CA TYR A 598 -4.59 19.09 -1.61
C TYR A 598 -4.62 17.71 -0.96
N GLN A 599 -5.57 17.44 -0.06
CA GLN A 599 -5.70 16.14 0.59
C GLN A 599 -6.11 15.04 -0.40
N VAL A 600 -7.00 15.34 -1.34
CA VAL A 600 -7.34 14.42 -2.42
C VAL A 600 -6.13 14.19 -3.34
N ALA A 601 -5.36 15.23 -3.65
CA ALA A 601 -4.13 15.07 -4.44
C ALA A 601 -3.10 14.15 -3.75
N ASP A 602 -2.92 14.27 -2.43
CA ASP A 602 -2.08 13.38 -1.63
C ASP A 602 -2.60 11.92 -1.59
N GLU A 603 -3.90 11.70 -1.80
CA GLU A 603 -4.44 10.36 -1.98
C GLU A 603 -4.05 9.74 -3.33
N PHE A 604 -3.97 10.55 -4.37
CA PHE A 604 -3.46 10.10 -5.67
C PHE A 604 -1.96 9.88 -5.63
N ALA A 605 -1.21 10.69 -4.88
CA ALA A 605 0.26 10.58 -4.80
C ALA A 605 0.90 10.51 -6.20
N SER A 606 0.45 11.42 -7.07
CA SER A 606 0.77 11.43 -8.50
C SER A 606 2.23 11.79 -8.78
N GLU A 607 2.70 11.34 -9.94
CA GLU A 607 4.03 11.61 -10.45
C GLU A 607 4.28 13.12 -10.60
N HIS A 608 3.43 13.79 -11.39
CA HIS A 608 3.47 15.24 -11.60
C HIS A 608 2.25 15.89 -10.97
N VAL A 609 2.46 16.91 -10.13
CA VAL A 609 1.38 17.70 -9.54
C VAL A 609 1.57 19.18 -9.88
N GLN A 610 0.63 19.76 -10.63
CA GLN A 610 0.64 21.18 -10.97
C GLN A 610 -0.38 21.95 -10.13
N ILE A 611 0.04 23.08 -9.57
CA ILE A 611 -0.76 23.90 -8.66
C ILE A 611 -1.09 25.23 -9.34
N LEU A 612 -2.32 25.33 -9.83
CA LEU A 612 -2.86 26.49 -10.53
C LEU A 612 -3.88 27.21 -9.63
N THR A 613 -3.38 27.79 -8.56
CA THR A 613 -4.18 28.49 -7.54
C THR A 613 -3.69 29.92 -7.37
N ALA A 614 -4.48 30.77 -6.70
CA ALA A 614 -4.07 32.12 -6.31
C ALA A 614 -2.78 32.13 -5.44
N ASN A 615 -2.60 31.11 -4.59
CA ASN A 615 -1.46 30.97 -3.68
C ASN A 615 -0.76 29.61 -3.85
N PRO A 616 -0.04 29.37 -4.96
CA PRO A 616 0.45 28.03 -5.31
C PRO A 616 1.50 27.49 -4.34
N ARG A 617 2.20 28.38 -3.62
CA ARG A 617 3.24 27.98 -2.65
C ARG A 617 2.70 27.29 -1.41
N ASP A 618 1.41 27.42 -1.12
CA ASP A 618 0.77 26.72 0.00
C ASP A 618 0.97 25.20 -0.09
N ALA A 619 0.96 24.66 -1.31
CA ALA A 619 1.16 23.24 -1.58
C ALA A 619 2.46 22.68 -0.99
N LEU A 620 3.54 23.47 -0.91
CA LEU A 620 4.83 23.05 -0.33
C LEU A 620 4.73 22.65 1.15
N THR A 621 3.71 23.13 1.85
CA THR A 621 3.48 22.82 3.28
C THR A 621 2.28 21.92 3.50
N LYS A 622 1.27 22.00 2.62
CA LYS A 622 0.00 21.30 2.76
C LYS A 622 0.00 19.91 2.12
N MET A 623 0.82 19.67 1.10
CA MET A 623 0.95 18.38 0.44
C MET A 623 2.16 17.59 0.94
N GLN A 624 2.05 16.26 0.95
CA GLN A 624 3.08 15.33 1.43
C GLN A 624 3.44 14.24 0.43
N HIS A 625 2.59 13.98 -0.57
CA HIS A 625 2.74 12.84 -1.49
C HIS A 625 2.65 13.30 -2.94
N TYR A 626 3.80 13.51 -3.57
CA TYR A 626 3.92 13.88 -4.98
C TYR A 626 5.32 13.52 -5.49
N GLY A 627 5.46 13.25 -6.78
CA GLY A 627 6.78 13.10 -7.40
C GLY A 627 7.48 14.45 -7.58
N ALA A 628 6.81 15.40 -8.24
CA ALA A 628 7.26 16.78 -8.41
C ALA A 628 6.09 17.78 -8.38
N LEU A 629 6.33 18.96 -7.81
CA LEU A 629 5.39 20.09 -7.80
C LEU A 629 5.76 21.15 -8.84
N PHE A 630 4.74 21.64 -9.55
CA PHE A 630 4.82 22.72 -10.53
C PHE A 630 3.93 23.87 -10.08
N LEU A 631 4.52 25.00 -9.72
CA LEU A 631 3.83 26.04 -8.94
C LEU A 631 3.47 27.27 -9.79
N GLY A 632 2.17 27.47 -10.00
CA GLY A 632 1.60 28.64 -10.68
C GLY A 632 1.54 28.53 -12.21
N PRO A 633 0.83 29.45 -12.88
CA PRO A 633 0.53 29.37 -14.31
C PRO A 633 1.74 29.53 -15.24
N MET A 634 2.88 29.99 -14.72
CA MET A 634 4.13 30.13 -15.50
C MET A 634 5.00 28.87 -15.43
N THR A 635 4.51 27.77 -14.85
CA THR A 635 5.29 26.55 -14.62
C THR A 635 4.47 25.32 -14.96
N CYS A 636 4.71 24.77 -16.15
CA CYS A 636 4.07 23.55 -16.61
C CYS A 636 4.98 22.33 -16.46
N VAL A 637 4.39 21.14 -16.47
CA VAL A 637 5.10 19.84 -16.41
C VAL A 637 6.15 19.71 -17.51
N SER A 638 5.83 20.18 -18.71
CA SER A 638 6.73 20.14 -19.87
C SER A 638 8.09 20.81 -19.62
N PHE A 639 8.15 21.85 -18.77
CA PHE A 639 9.44 22.45 -18.42
C PHE A 639 10.30 21.51 -17.55
N GLY A 640 9.68 20.83 -16.59
CA GLY A 640 10.34 19.79 -15.77
C GLY A 640 10.85 18.63 -16.61
N ASP A 641 10.04 18.21 -17.57
CA ASP A 641 10.35 17.08 -18.44
C ASP A 641 11.50 17.33 -19.39
N LYS A 642 11.71 18.60 -19.80
CA LYS A 642 12.57 18.91 -20.96
C LYS A 642 13.76 19.80 -20.64
N CYS A 643 13.63 20.84 -19.81
CA CYS A 643 14.60 21.94 -19.85
C CYS A 643 14.92 22.70 -18.55
N ILE A 644 14.07 22.68 -17.53
CA ILE A 644 14.22 23.60 -16.38
C ILE A 644 15.31 23.18 -15.38
N GLY A 645 15.61 21.89 -15.28
CA GLY A 645 16.71 21.35 -14.48
C GLY A 645 16.33 20.33 -13.39
N THR A 646 15.06 20.28 -12.97
CA THR A 646 14.59 19.20 -12.07
C THR A 646 14.57 17.85 -12.79
N ASN A 647 14.71 16.76 -12.05
CA ASN A 647 14.74 15.42 -12.65
C ASN A 647 13.33 14.90 -12.96
N HIS A 648 13.12 14.39 -14.17
CA HIS A 648 11.82 13.88 -14.64
C HIS A 648 11.60 12.38 -14.43
N VAL A 649 12.60 11.64 -13.92
CA VAL A 649 12.43 10.21 -13.65
C VAL A 649 11.76 10.11 -12.28
N LEU A 650 10.43 10.10 -12.30
CA LEU A 650 9.60 10.27 -11.12
C LEU A 650 8.81 8.99 -10.77
N PRO A 651 8.38 8.86 -9.51
CA PRO A 651 7.58 7.72 -9.08
C PRO A 651 6.13 7.83 -9.59
N THR A 652 5.60 6.72 -10.10
CA THR A 652 4.23 6.58 -10.63
C THR A 652 3.43 5.57 -9.81
N LYS A 653 2.13 5.38 -10.09
CA LYS A 653 1.26 4.39 -9.41
C LYS A 653 1.26 4.49 -7.88
N HIS A 654 1.10 5.70 -7.35
CA HIS A 654 1.16 5.99 -5.92
C HIS A 654 2.53 5.75 -5.25
N ALA A 655 3.60 5.45 -6.01
CA ALA A 655 4.92 5.20 -5.43
C ALA A 655 5.53 6.44 -4.76
N ALA A 656 5.02 7.65 -5.06
CA ALA A 656 5.38 8.88 -4.36
C ALA A 656 5.10 8.83 -2.84
N ARG A 657 4.32 7.84 -2.37
CA ARG A 657 4.11 7.57 -0.93
C ARG A 657 5.35 7.02 -0.22
N TYR A 658 6.28 6.39 -0.92
CA TYR A 658 7.43 5.71 -0.30
C TYR A 658 8.77 5.96 -0.99
N THR A 659 8.80 6.57 -2.18
CA THR A 659 10.04 7.00 -2.84
C THR A 659 9.84 8.34 -3.52
N GLY A 660 10.88 9.16 -3.54
CA GLY A 660 10.95 10.32 -4.44
C GLY A 660 11.46 9.93 -5.82
N GLY A 661 11.59 10.94 -6.69
CA GLY A 661 12.21 10.81 -8.01
C GLY A 661 13.69 10.46 -7.97
N LEU A 662 14.25 10.26 -9.16
CA LEU A 662 15.68 10.15 -9.35
C LEU A 662 16.35 11.48 -8.97
N TRP A 663 17.42 11.39 -8.20
CA TRP A 663 18.20 12.55 -7.76
C TRP A 663 19.62 12.07 -7.45
N VAL A 664 20.54 13.01 -7.20
CA VAL A 664 21.97 12.65 -7.00
C VAL A 664 22.19 11.61 -5.91
N GLY A 665 21.40 11.64 -4.83
CA GLY A 665 21.51 10.69 -3.72
C GLY A 665 21.14 9.24 -4.06
N LYS A 666 20.38 8.99 -5.15
CA LYS A 666 20.12 7.62 -5.63
C LYS A 666 21.37 6.94 -6.19
N PHE A 667 22.39 7.73 -6.55
CA PHE A 667 23.69 7.26 -7.02
C PHE A 667 24.75 7.23 -5.92
N LEU A 668 24.36 7.50 -4.66
CA LEU A 668 25.24 7.52 -3.50
C LEU A 668 24.84 6.40 -2.52
N ARG A 669 25.85 5.81 -1.89
CA ARG A 669 25.74 4.88 -0.77
C ARG A 669 26.09 5.65 0.50
N THR A 670 25.09 5.96 1.32
CA THR A 670 25.32 6.51 2.66
C THR A 670 25.78 5.39 3.58
N VAL A 671 27.05 5.44 3.99
CA VAL A 671 27.71 4.41 4.79
C VAL A 671 28.15 4.97 6.13
N THR A 672 28.18 4.13 7.16
CA THR A 672 28.63 4.49 8.49
C THR A 672 30.00 3.89 8.79
N TYR A 673 30.79 4.58 9.60
CA TYR A 673 32.03 4.07 10.15
C TYR A 673 32.12 4.37 11.65
N GLN A 674 32.96 3.63 12.36
CA GLN A 674 33.08 3.72 13.79
C GLN A 674 34.50 3.36 14.25
N GLU A 675 35.02 4.12 15.21
CA GLU A 675 36.36 3.95 15.76
C GLU A 675 36.31 4.13 17.29
N VAL A 676 37.04 3.26 18.01
CA VAL A 676 37.24 3.41 19.45
C VAL A 676 38.74 3.49 19.73
N THR A 677 39.20 4.67 20.11
CA THR A 677 40.60 4.97 20.46
C THR A 677 40.84 4.98 21.98
N SER A 678 39.78 5.08 22.78
CA SER A 678 39.85 4.99 24.24
C SER A 678 39.80 3.53 24.72
N ALA A 679 40.87 3.09 25.38
CA ALA A 679 40.93 1.76 26.00
C ALA A 679 39.83 1.59 27.05
N GLU A 680 39.61 2.60 27.90
CA GLU A 680 38.61 2.56 28.95
C GLU A 680 37.20 2.40 28.37
N GLU A 681 36.84 3.21 27.38
CA GLU A 681 35.51 3.14 26.75
C GLU A 681 35.33 1.84 25.95
N SER A 682 36.38 1.35 25.28
CA SER A 682 36.37 0.03 24.61
C SER A 682 36.01 -1.09 25.59
N GLY A 683 36.59 -1.07 26.79
CA GLY A 683 36.27 -2.06 27.82
C GLY A 683 34.86 -1.88 28.40
N LYS A 684 34.38 -0.65 28.59
CA LYS A 684 33.00 -0.39 29.07
C LYS A 684 31.95 -0.86 28.07
N LEU A 685 32.16 -0.55 26.78
CA LEU A 685 31.34 -1.07 25.68
C LEU A 685 31.42 -2.59 25.60
N GLY A 686 32.62 -3.16 25.83
CA GLY A 686 32.82 -4.60 25.94
C GLY A 686 31.93 -5.25 27.00
N ARG A 687 31.89 -4.70 28.22
CA ARG A 687 31.00 -5.15 29.30
C ARG A 687 29.52 -5.07 28.90
N LEU A 688 29.12 -3.96 28.27
CA LEU A 688 27.73 -3.77 27.83
C LEU A 688 27.33 -4.79 26.76
N CYS A 689 28.16 -4.95 25.73
CA CYS A 689 28.00 -5.94 24.67
C CYS A 689 27.92 -7.36 25.23
N GLY A 690 28.82 -7.72 26.15
CA GLY A 690 28.83 -9.01 26.84
C GLY A 690 27.51 -9.34 27.54
N ARG A 691 26.89 -8.35 28.22
CA ARG A 691 25.59 -8.53 28.87
C ARG A 691 24.43 -8.55 27.87
N ALA A 692 24.41 -7.61 26.92
CA ALA A 692 23.34 -7.49 25.93
C ALA A 692 23.25 -8.74 25.03
N ALA A 693 24.37 -9.18 24.48
CA ALA A 693 24.42 -10.34 23.59
C ALA A 693 24.03 -11.65 24.29
N ARG A 694 24.23 -11.77 25.61
CA ARG A 694 23.78 -12.95 26.37
C ARG A 694 22.27 -13.00 26.59
N VAL A 695 21.60 -11.85 26.68
CA VAL A 695 20.13 -11.78 26.66
C VAL A 695 19.59 -12.27 25.32
N GLU A 696 20.33 -12.01 24.24
CA GLU A 696 20.02 -12.48 22.88
C GLU A 696 20.47 -13.92 22.59
N LEU A 697 21.10 -14.59 23.57
CA LEU A 697 21.68 -15.94 23.43
C LEU A 697 22.82 -16.03 22.38
N PHE A 698 23.51 -14.92 22.10
CA PHE A 698 24.59 -14.82 21.12
C PHE A 698 25.97 -14.82 21.80
N GLU A 699 26.40 -15.99 22.29
CA GLU A 699 27.63 -16.11 23.09
C GLU A 699 28.90 -15.67 22.33
N GLY A 700 29.00 -15.89 21.01
CA GLY A 700 30.13 -15.40 20.21
C GLY A 700 30.27 -13.87 20.22
N HIS A 701 29.14 -13.15 20.17
CA HIS A 701 29.13 -11.69 20.28
C HIS A 701 29.49 -11.24 21.68
N ALA A 702 28.94 -11.92 22.69
CA ALA A 702 29.24 -11.62 24.09
C ALA A 702 30.74 -11.76 24.39
N ARG A 703 31.38 -12.83 23.91
CA ARG A 703 32.81 -13.07 24.05
C ARG A 703 33.67 -12.02 23.36
N SER A 704 33.22 -11.50 22.21
CA SER A 704 33.88 -10.38 21.53
C SER A 704 33.86 -9.10 22.37
N GLY A 705 32.78 -8.85 23.14
CA GLY A 705 32.72 -7.77 24.11
C GLY A 705 33.62 -8.02 25.33
N ASP A 706 33.44 -9.18 25.96
CA ASP A 706 34.19 -9.63 27.14
C ASP A 706 35.72 -9.56 26.95
N ILE A 707 36.27 -9.96 25.79
CA ILE A 707 37.73 -9.89 25.56
C ILE A 707 38.25 -8.45 25.60
N ARG A 708 37.46 -7.47 25.12
CA ARG A 708 37.81 -6.04 25.20
C ARG A 708 37.72 -5.54 26.64
N ALA A 709 36.69 -5.95 27.38
CA ALA A 709 36.59 -5.68 28.82
C ALA A 709 37.77 -6.27 29.60
N SER A 710 38.19 -7.49 29.26
CA SER A 710 39.33 -8.16 29.88
C SER A 710 40.66 -7.47 29.55
N LEU A 711 40.92 -7.18 28.27
CA LEU A 711 42.19 -6.55 27.86
C LEU A 711 42.34 -5.13 28.40
N TYR A 712 41.28 -4.33 28.38
CA TYR A 712 41.37 -2.89 28.65
C TYR A 712 40.88 -2.46 30.03
N LEU A 713 40.01 -3.22 30.69
CA LEU A 713 39.57 -2.98 32.09
C LEU A 713 40.02 -4.08 33.06
N LYS A 714 40.72 -5.11 32.58
CA LYS A 714 41.25 -6.22 33.40
C LYS A 714 40.16 -7.08 34.05
N ASP A 715 38.97 -7.11 33.46
CA ASP A 715 37.91 -8.04 33.85
C ASP A 715 38.34 -9.49 33.64
N LYS A 716 37.86 -10.37 34.52
CA LYS A 716 38.13 -11.82 34.45
C LYS A 716 36.91 -12.56 33.93
N PHE A 717 37.15 -13.45 32.97
CA PHE A 717 36.14 -14.35 32.43
C PHE A 717 36.75 -15.75 32.33
N ASP A 718 36.01 -16.77 32.76
CA ASP A 718 36.53 -18.15 32.88
C ASP A 718 37.02 -18.74 31.55
N TRP A 719 36.51 -18.24 30.43
CA TRP A 719 36.85 -18.72 29.09
C TRP A 719 38.04 -17.97 28.46
N VAL A 720 38.43 -16.81 29.00
CA VAL A 720 39.57 -16.03 28.51
C VAL A 720 40.84 -16.60 29.12
N LYS A 721 41.72 -17.14 28.28
CA LYS A 721 43.02 -17.66 28.72
C LYS A 721 44.02 -16.51 28.93
N PRO A 722 45.01 -16.69 29.84
CA PRO A 722 46.00 -15.66 30.19
C PRO A 722 46.82 -15.16 29.00
#